data_AF-A0A2R5GRK2-F1
#
_entry.id   AF-A0A2R5GRK2-F1
#
_cell.length_a   1.000
_cell.length_b   1.000
_cell.length_c   1.000
_cell.angle_alpha   90.00
_cell.angle_beta   90.00
_cell.angle_gamma   90.00
#
_symmetry.space_group_name_H-M   'P 1'
#
loop_
_entity.id
_entity.type
_entity.pdbx_description
1 polymer ?
#
loop_
_entity_poly.entity_id
_entity_poly.type
_entity_poly.pdbx_seq_one_letter_code
_entity_poly.pdbx_strand_id
1 'polypeptide(L)'
;MPDGDAKASRVVGSVAFERPTQVEEHVASDMLMVEGTRCAMHYKIKFYAPPGDGGGDDEAQQQVQAVCKQVFDETEATFSLWVEDSELSKINNMKEGETCSLSGPMQTVLYAASEMYSQTRGAYDPAFRPLLDHYVAAAQKRIAREDSSTDLAKEDNASKEAPKDWEQKLGERAVSLWRSLLDRGFGDQGGISRAVEQVRAHASWQTGFQLSEDQKSLTKILGGARLDLNGIAKGWAIDAIVDRLKSKGFTSAFVDWAGDIKVLGTHADGRPWTVAVAEPPSLGRIEAAARRLVGDGDQVSLHLGRDLDASAPNEDSEDVETSYLAVLELRPGQAVATSGDYEQVFRHRGRLYSHVLDPRKATMSLINEESLAQTTVVCGSAMYADALATASLAVRSPPEARALLDPFRTAFHKPLSDFLLYARAGPRVVKLAVPGVERKESLQARWREHEQAKVVVVGAGLAGFSAAIEAADAGASVVLLEKEARTGGNSAKATSGINGWGTSTQAELAVADREALFERDTHRSGKGGNTNQSLVRTLSTKSAPAIAWLKERFHVPLTVLSQLGGHSTKRTHRAPPDEHGNPVPIGYLIMKTLREAVEANYQDKIEIRTSCRATKLEQRDGRVCGVHYEQTSESGKEDCLIEGDAVILTTGGFGCDKSNDSLLKQHRPDLEGIPTTNGPFATGDGVRMGVALGANLIDMDKVQLHPTGFIDPKDPGNPTKFLAPEAIRGSGGILVNSQGRRFVDELNLRSVVAAAIQKNCDPYRDGDFVGLPFAWVILSQEAQELFGPPTLGFYKDRLGLFEACDDIDACAACIGCDPQVLKETVAAYETARSGGICEQTGKMVFPSNLTPNDTKLVLARVTPSIHYTMGGLDINASGEVQVLIADSVIGHHRHIPGLFAAGEVTGGVHGANRLGGNSLLECVVFGRIAGERAATIRQPKTSLFVDKAHETSAGWVPCVLRETRNTDFKYGKNTREIRFNLHGSLQSSGLEVGQYVALRGELDGETLQGFFSPVTRPGDEGVIGILCRFDERGGPIYKLLQYIRPGSVLQMKAMGGLRIKFSDEGMEYAGRPIRRLGLLSAGTGVAPMVQIIREYVHCAVKLRKRGREDLVAQLGANLLYAAEEEDDLAFVKCFEDLCDKFPQDFRYYCILNKPPLGWTEGVGFIKPSNIRSHVFFPPADDQLIVICGPPIFERIMVRTLLDLGFSRKHFYAYSDEDGP
;
A
#
# COMPACT_ATOMS: atom_id res chain seq x y z
N MET A 1 -18.31 -33.72 -24.95
CA MET A 1 -18.50 -35.07 -24.37
C MET A 1 -17.20 -35.82 -24.56
N PRO A 2 -16.57 -36.30 -23.48
CA PRO A 2 -17.11 -37.45 -22.75
C PRO A 2 -17.31 -37.24 -21.25
N ASP A 3 -18.25 -38.03 -20.73
CA ASP A 3 -18.59 -38.24 -19.32
C ASP A 3 -17.48 -38.95 -18.52
N GLY A 4 -17.44 -38.70 -17.22
CA GLY A 4 -16.64 -39.45 -16.25
C GLY A 4 -16.52 -38.74 -14.91
N ASP A 5 -17.41 -39.08 -13.98
CA ASP A 5 -17.47 -38.64 -12.59
C ASP A 5 -16.09 -38.52 -11.90
N ALA A 6 -15.70 -37.29 -11.55
CA ALA A 6 -14.61 -37.04 -10.62
C ALA A 6 -15.18 -36.64 -9.25
N LYS A 7 -15.32 -37.63 -8.36
CA LYS A 7 -15.37 -37.38 -6.91
C LYS A 7 -14.04 -36.74 -6.51
N ALA A 8 -14.09 -35.48 -6.09
CA ALA A 8 -12.95 -34.76 -5.53
C ALA A 8 -12.50 -35.46 -4.23
N SER A 9 -11.33 -36.10 -4.28
CA SER A 9 -10.62 -36.56 -3.08
C SER A 9 -9.99 -35.37 -2.36
N ARG A 10 -10.26 -35.24 -1.07
CA ARG A 10 -9.56 -34.35 -0.14
C ARG A 10 -8.06 -34.66 -0.18
N VAL A 11 -7.26 -33.81 -0.82
CA VAL A 11 -5.81 -33.81 -0.66
C VAL A 11 -5.49 -33.00 0.59
N VAL A 12 -5.37 -33.68 1.73
CA VAL A 12 -4.68 -33.13 2.91
C VAL A 12 -3.19 -33.26 2.62
N GLY A 13 -2.58 -32.18 2.13
CA GLY A 13 -1.12 -32.10 2.03
C GLY A 13 -0.52 -31.98 3.42
N SER A 14 0.00 -33.08 3.96
CA SER A 14 0.90 -33.05 5.10
C SER A 14 2.22 -32.44 4.66
N VAL A 15 2.45 -31.18 5.03
CA VAL A 15 3.78 -30.58 4.97
C VAL A 15 4.61 -31.22 6.08
N ALA A 16 5.47 -32.16 5.73
CA ALA A 16 6.49 -32.67 6.63
C ALA A 16 7.51 -31.56 6.88
N PHE A 17 7.48 -30.95 8.06
CA PHE A 17 8.53 -30.06 8.54
C PHE A 17 9.75 -30.89 8.93
N GLU A 18 10.89 -30.60 8.32
CA GLU A 18 12.20 -31.02 8.84
C GLU A 18 12.37 -30.41 10.24
N ARG A 19 12.68 -31.26 11.23
CA ARG A 19 12.98 -30.82 12.59
C ARG A 19 14.27 -29.98 12.59
N PRO A 20 14.28 -28.77 13.17
CA PRO A 20 15.52 -28.08 13.47
C PRO A 20 16.35 -28.92 14.45
N THR A 21 17.64 -29.02 14.17
CA THR A 21 18.65 -29.67 15.00
C THR A 21 18.77 -29.00 16.37
N GLN A 22 18.69 -29.82 17.42
CA GLN A 22 19.02 -29.61 18.84
C GLN A 22 19.11 -28.16 19.34
N VAL A 23 18.04 -27.69 20.00
CA VAL A 23 18.05 -26.56 20.94
C VAL A 23 18.14 -27.15 22.35
N GLU A 24 19.01 -26.57 23.19
CA GLU A 24 19.24 -26.94 24.59
C GLU A 24 17.92 -27.01 25.39
N GLU A 25 17.81 -28.02 26.27
CA GLU A 25 16.66 -28.21 27.17
C GLU A 25 16.52 -27.02 28.14
N HIS A 26 15.72 -26.03 27.77
CA HIS A 26 15.11 -25.11 28.73
C HIS A 26 13.93 -25.81 29.40
N VAL A 27 13.96 -25.85 30.73
CA VAL A 27 12.87 -26.36 31.57
C VAL A 27 11.59 -25.58 31.24
N ALA A 28 10.62 -26.24 30.60
CA ALA A 28 9.36 -25.61 30.22
C ALA A 28 8.57 -25.22 31.50
N SER A 29 8.24 -23.94 31.65
CA SER A 29 7.30 -23.47 32.66
C SER A 29 5.90 -24.02 32.38
N ASP A 30 5.18 -24.51 33.40
CA ASP A 30 3.82 -25.02 33.25
C ASP A 30 2.85 -23.90 32.82
N MET A 31 1.90 -24.24 31.95
CA MET A 31 0.87 -23.30 31.47
C MET A 31 -0.27 -23.23 32.48
N LEU A 32 -0.54 -22.03 33.00
CA LEU A 32 -1.58 -21.76 33.98
C LEU A 32 -2.87 -21.27 33.31
N MET A 33 -4.00 -21.37 34.02
CA MET A 33 -5.32 -20.98 33.50
C MET A 33 -6.20 -20.32 34.56
N VAL A 34 -6.92 -19.28 34.15
CA VAL A 34 -8.02 -18.65 34.89
C VAL A 34 -9.26 -18.62 34.00
N GLU A 35 -10.41 -19.02 34.52
CA GLU A 35 -11.69 -18.97 33.81
C GLU A 35 -12.83 -18.50 34.71
N GLY A 36 -13.93 -18.07 34.11
CA GLY A 36 -15.12 -17.59 34.83
C GLY A 36 -16.20 -17.07 33.89
N THR A 37 -17.24 -16.48 34.46
CA THR A 37 -18.37 -15.93 33.71
C THR A 37 -18.63 -14.48 34.10
N ARG A 38 -18.79 -13.59 33.11
CA ARG A 38 -19.21 -12.20 33.31
C ARG A 38 -20.20 -11.81 32.22
N CYS A 39 -21.28 -11.10 32.58
CA CYS A 39 -22.36 -10.72 31.66
C CYS A 39 -22.92 -11.92 30.86
N ALA A 40 -23.15 -13.06 31.52
CA ALA A 40 -23.59 -14.33 30.92
C ALA A 40 -22.64 -14.94 29.85
N MET A 41 -21.42 -14.40 29.73
CA MET A 41 -20.39 -14.86 28.79
C MET A 41 -19.21 -15.48 29.52
N HIS A 42 -18.74 -16.64 29.05
CA HIS A 42 -17.58 -17.32 29.61
C HIS A 42 -16.27 -16.67 29.11
N TYR A 43 -15.30 -16.51 30.01
CA TYR A 43 -13.94 -16.08 29.66
C TYR A 43 -12.91 -17.12 30.12
N LYS A 44 -11.81 -17.22 29.37
CA LYS A 44 -10.69 -18.13 29.64
C LYS A 44 -9.38 -17.44 29.33
N ILE A 45 -8.44 -17.49 30.27
CA ILE A 45 -7.12 -16.90 30.14
C ILE A 45 -6.07 -17.96 30.43
N LYS A 46 -5.24 -18.29 29.44
CA LYS A 46 -4.06 -19.15 29.60
C LYS A 46 -2.80 -18.30 29.60
N PHE A 47 -1.80 -18.61 30.42
CA PHE A 47 -0.59 -17.78 30.52
C PHE A 47 0.57 -18.55 31.15
N TYR A 48 1.76 -17.97 31.05
CA TYR A 48 2.96 -18.45 31.76
C TYR A 48 3.37 -17.45 32.83
N ALA A 49 3.85 -17.94 33.96
CA ALA A 49 4.34 -17.09 35.04
C ALA A 49 5.57 -16.26 34.59
N PRO A 50 5.73 -15.01 35.03
CA PRO A 50 6.91 -14.20 34.71
C PRO A 50 8.20 -14.83 35.25
N PRO A 51 9.33 -14.78 34.52
CA PRO A 51 10.62 -15.25 35.04
C PRO A 51 11.20 -14.26 36.08
N GLY A 52 11.18 -14.60 37.37
CA GLY A 52 11.80 -13.80 38.44
C GLY A 52 11.25 -14.02 39.86
N ASP A 53 12.09 -13.72 40.85
CA ASP A 53 12.12 -14.18 42.26
C ASP A 53 10.80 -14.20 43.07
N GLY A 54 10.20 -15.40 43.22
CA GLY A 54 9.55 -15.82 44.48
C GLY A 54 8.01 -15.88 44.53
N GLY A 55 7.28 -15.36 43.55
CA GLY A 55 5.83 -15.48 43.47
C GLY A 55 5.41 -16.71 42.67
N GLY A 56 5.17 -17.84 43.32
CA GLY A 56 4.76 -19.09 42.65
C GLY A 56 3.47 -18.97 41.82
N ASP A 57 3.09 -20.04 41.13
CA ASP A 57 1.94 -20.10 40.22
C ASP A 57 0.62 -19.52 40.79
N ASP A 58 0.38 -19.69 42.09
CA ASP A 58 -0.79 -19.15 42.80
C ASP A 58 -0.82 -17.61 42.82
N GLU A 59 0.33 -16.95 42.97
CA GLU A 59 0.42 -15.49 42.95
C GLU A 59 0.15 -14.97 41.54
N ALA A 60 0.71 -15.61 40.53
CA ALA A 60 0.47 -15.26 39.13
C ALA A 60 -1.02 -15.40 38.76
N GLN A 61 -1.70 -16.46 39.22
CA GLN A 61 -3.15 -16.63 39.05
C GLN A 61 -3.97 -15.53 39.75
N GLN A 62 -3.62 -15.18 40.99
CA GLN A 62 -4.30 -14.10 41.72
C GLN A 62 -4.12 -12.74 41.03
N GLN A 63 -2.93 -12.46 40.49
CA GLN A 63 -2.67 -11.24 39.73
C GLN A 63 -3.51 -11.18 38.45
N VAL A 64 -3.63 -12.28 37.71
CA VAL A 64 -4.49 -12.36 36.51
C VAL A 64 -5.96 -12.15 36.88
N GLN A 65 -6.46 -12.82 37.94
CA GLN A 65 -7.83 -12.65 38.42
C GLN A 65 -8.13 -11.21 38.84
N ALA A 66 -7.21 -10.55 39.53
CA ALA A 66 -7.34 -9.16 39.94
C ALA A 66 -7.41 -8.20 38.74
N VAL A 67 -6.57 -8.42 37.71
CA VAL A 67 -6.62 -7.65 36.45
C VAL A 67 -7.97 -7.82 35.77
N CYS A 68 -8.47 -9.06 35.65
CA CYS A 68 -9.77 -9.34 35.04
C CYS A 68 -10.90 -8.62 35.77
N LYS A 69 -10.96 -8.77 37.09
CA LYS A 69 -11.99 -8.12 37.91
C LYS A 69 -11.97 -6.60 37.72
N GLN A 70 -10.79 -5.98 37.76
CA GLN A 70 -10.65 -4.54 37.57
C GLN A 70 -11.16 -4.08 36.20
N VAL A 71 -10.77 -4.77 35.12
CA VAL A 71 -11.20 -4.40 33.77
C VAL A 71 -12.71 -4.62 33.57
N PHE A 72 -13.28 -5.71 34.09
CA PHE A 72 -14.71 -5.96 33.99
C PHE A 72 -15.54 -4.94 34.75
N ASP A 73 -15.15 -4.60 35.98
CA ASP A 73 -15.84 -3.58 36.79
C ASP A 73 -15.78 -2.20 36.08
N GLU A 74 -14.64 -1.86 35.45
CA GLU A 74 -14.48 -0.62 34.66
C GLU A 74 -15.31 -0.64 33.37
N THR A 75 -15.39 -1.78 32.69
CA THR A 75 -16.21 -1.98 31.48
C THR A 75 -17.69 -1.77 31.80
N GLU A 76 -18.16 -2.34 32.92
CA GLU A 76 -19.55 -2.24 33.37
C GLU A 76 -19.91 -0.80 33.79
N ALA A 77 -19.03 -0.12 34.52
CA ALA A 77 -19.20 1.28 34.90
C ALA A 77 -19.19 2.24 33.70
N THR A 78 -18.53 1.88 32.61
CA THR A 78 -18.36 2.78 31.45
C THR A 78 -19.37 2.50 30.34
N PHE A 79 -19.49 1.24 29.90
CA PHE A 79 -20.14 0.88 28.63
C PHE A 79 -21.48 0.15 28.79
N SER A 80 -21.96 -0.10 30.01
CA SER A 80 -23.21 -0.82 30.22
C SER A 80 -24.43 0.02 29.86
N LEU A 81 -25.38 -0.54 29.10
CA LEU A 81 -26.71 0.07 28.88
C LEU A 81 -27.69 -0.17 30.04
N TRP A 82 -27.33 -1.07 30.95
CA TRP A 82 -28.23 -1.61 31.97
C TRP A 82 -27.94 -1.06 33.37
N VAL A 83 -26.71 -0.57 33.57
CA VAL A 83 -26.34 0.18 34.77
C VAL A 83 -26.74 1.63 34.53
N GLU A 84 -27.73 2.11 35.27
CA GLU A 84 -28.28 3.46 35.13
C GLU A 84 -27.21 4.54 35.30
N ASP A 85 -26.27 4.31 36.21
CA ASP A 85 -25.16 5.21 36.51
C ASP A 85 -23.93 5.06 35.60
N SER A 86 -23.98 4.18 34.59
CA SER A 86 -22.86 4.06 33.67
C SER A 86 -22.66 5.32 32.85
N GLU A 87 -21.45 5.54 32.36
CA GLU A 87 -21.16 6.67 31.48
C GLU A 87 -22.00 6.61 30.18
N LEU A 88 -22.14 5.44 29.56
CA LEU A 88 -22.96 5.26 28.36
C LEU A 88 -24.45 5.56 28.61
N SER A 89 -25.01 5.11 29.72
CA SER A 89 -26.40 5.40 30.11
C SER A 89 -26.61 6.91 30.30
N LYS A 90 -25.66 7.59 30.95
CA LYS A 90 -25.67 9.05 31.13
C LYS A 90 -25.62 9.78 29.79
N ILE A 91 -24.72 9.37 28.88
CA ILE A 91 -24.64 9.91 27.51
C ILE A 91 -25.96 9.76 26.76
N ASN A 92 -26.56 8.58 26.81
CA ASN A 92 -27.83 8.29 26.14
C ASN A 92 -29.01 9.13 26.69
N ASN A 93 -28.96 9.47 27.98
CA ASN A 93 -29.98 10.26 28.67
C ASN A 93 -29.76 11.78 28.58
N MET A 94 -28.65 12.25 27.98
CA MET A 94 -28.43 13.67 27.72
C MET A 94 -29.58 14.30 26.90
N LYS A 95 -29.81 15.59 27.14
CA LYS A 95 -30.71 16.41 26.33
C LYS A 95 -30.04 16.83 25.02
N GLU A 96 -30.86 17.25 24.07
CA GLU A 96 -30.36 17.85 22.83
C GLU A 96 -29.53 19.11 23.12
N GLY A 97 -28.37 19.22 22.49
CA GLY A 97 -27.39 20.29 22.69
C GLY A 97 -26.51 20.16 23.93
N GLU A 98 -26.71 19.13 24.77
CA GLU A 98 -25.91 18.89 25.96
C GLU A 98 -24.56 18.25 25.61
N THR A 99 -23.51 18.65 26.33
CA THR A 99 -22.13 18.18 26.16
C THR A 99 -21.63 17.57 27.45
N CYS A 100 -20.96 16.42 27.37
CA CYS A 100 -20.28 15.80 28.51
C CYS A 100 -18.78 15.59 28.24
N SER A 101 -17.99 15.58 29.31
CA SER A 101 -16.61 15.09 29.27
C SER A 101 -16.58 13.57 29.24
N LEU A 102 -15.62 12.99 28.53
CA LEU A 102 -15.49 11.55 28.37
C LEU A 102 -14.37 10.99 29.26
N SER A 103 -14.57 9.81 29.85
CA SER A 103 -13.49 9.06 30.51
C SER A 103 -12.46 8.55 29.49
N GLY A 104 -11.24 8.24 29.92
CA GLY A 104 -10.20 7.67 29.03
C GLY A 104 -10.66 6.43 28.24
N PRO A 105 -11.30 5.43 28.89
CA PRO A 105 -11.92 4.31 28.20
C PRO A 105 -12.97 4.72 27.16
N MET A 106 -13.87 5.63 27.50
CA MET A 106 -14.91 6.11 26.58
C MET A 106 -14.35 6.87 25.38
N GLN A 107 -13.33 7.72 25.58
CA GLN A 107 -12.61 8.39 24.50
C GLN A 107 -12.03 7.38 23.50
N THR A 108 -11.36 6.34 24.03
CA THR A 108 -10.73 5.29 23.22
C THR A 108 -11.76 4.56 22.35
N VAL A 109 -12.90 4.18 22.93
CA VAL A 109 -13.95 3.43 22.23
C VAL A 109 -14.69 4.31 21.21
N LEU A 110 -15.08 5.54 21.57
CA LEU A 110 -15.80 6.43 20.66
C LEU A 110 -14.93 6.91 19.49
N TYR A 111 -13.63 7.10 19.71
CA TYR A 111 -12.71 7.37 18.62
C TYR A 111 -12.70 6.22 17.61
N ALA A 112 -12.49 4.99 18.09
CA ALA A 112 -12.50 3.80 17.23
C ALA A 112 -13.86 3.61 16.54
N ALA A 113 -14.98 3.81 17.24
CA ALA A 113 -16.32 3.68 16.67
C ALA A 113 -16.61 4.73 15.58
N SER A 114 -16.17 5.97 15.79
CA SER A 114 -16.27 7.04 14.79
C SER A 114 -15.44 6.73 13.54
N GLU A 115 -14.23 6.18 13.74
CA GLU A 115 -13.38 5.74 12.65
C GLU A 115 -14.03 4.58 11.88
N MET A 116 -14.57 3.56 12.58
CA MET A 116 -15.30 2.45 11.98
C MET A 116 -16.50 2.93 11.16
N TYR A 117 -17.30 3.86 11.69
CA TYR A 117 -18.44 4.42 10.96
C TYR A 117 -18.01 5.05 9.62
N SER A 118 -17.01 5.93 9.66
CA SER A 118 -16.53 6.62 8.44
C SER A 118 -15.98 5.64 7.41
N GLN A 119 -15.24 4.63 7.84
CA GLN A 119 -14.46 3.76 6.95
C GLN A 119 -15.32 2.63 6.38
N THR A 120 -16.27 2.12 7.16
CA THR A 120 -17.26 1.14 6.71
C THR A 120 -18.45 1.78 5.97
N ARG A 121 -18.46 3.12 5.85
CA ARG A 121 -19.57 3.92 5.28
C ARG A 121 -20.91 3.61 5.97
N GLY A 122 -20.88 3.53 7.30
CA GLY A 122 -22.03 3.26 8.15
C GLY A 122 -22.50 1.80 8.19
N ALA A 123 -21.73 0.84 7.65
CA ALA A 123 -22.04 -0.58 7.86
C ALA A 123 -21.84 -0.98 9.33
N TYR A 124 -20.93 -0.30 10.03
CA TYR A 124 -20.91 -0.19 11.48
C TYR A 124 -21.41 1.21 11.87
N ASP A 125 -22.40 1.32 12.75
CA ASP A 125 -22.87 2.60 13.29
C ASP A 125 -23.12 2.48 14.79
N PRO A 126 -22.35 3.15 15.66
CA PRO A 126 -22.54 3.05 17.11
C PRO A 126 -23.84 3.68 17.60
N ALA A 127 -24.53 4.49 16.79
CA ALA A 127 -25.78 5.16 17.18
C ALA A 127 -27.04 4.48 16.62
N PHE A 128 -26.96 3.20 16.24
CA PHE A 128 -28.09 2.46 15.66
C PHE A 128 -29.19 2.11 16.69
N ARG A 129 -28.97 2.37 17.98
CA ARG A 129 -29.88 1.97 19.07
C ARG A 129 -31.33 2.42 18.91
N PRO A 130 -31.66 3.65 18.48
CA PRO A 130 -33.06 4.07 18.31
C PRO A 130 -33.80 3.23 17.27
N LEU A 131 -33.08 2.72 16.26
CA LEU A 131 -33.63 1.80 15.28
C LEU A 131 -33.99 0.46 15.94
N LEU A 132 -33.09 -0.08 16.76
CA LEU A 132 -33.34 -1.28 17.57
C LEU A 132 -34.51 -1.08 18.55
N ASP A 133 -34.55 0.05 19.27
CA ASP A 133 -35.62 0.37 20.22
C ASP A 133 -36.97 0.59 19.52
N HIS A 134 -36.99 1.18 18.32
CA HIS A 134 -38.22 1.30 17.53
C HIS A 134 -38.76 -0.08 17.15
N TYR A 135 -37.87 -0.97 16.72
CA TYR A 135 -38.21 -2.35 16.44
C TYR A 135 -38.77 -3.05 17.69
N VAL A 136 -38.14 -2.84 18.85
CA VAL A 136 -38.59 -3.34 20.16
C VAL A 136 -40.00 -2.83 20.52
N ALA A 137 -40.18 -1.51 20.53
CA ALA A 137 -41.42 -0.88 20.98
C ALA A 137 -42.62 -1.15 20.06
N ALA A 138 -42.39 -1.21 18.74
CA ALA A 138 -43.42 -1.50 17.75
C ALA A 138 -44.09 -2.85 17.99
N ALA A 139 -43.35 -3.79 18.58
CA ALA A 139 -43.81 -5.13 18.79
C ALA A 139 -44.42 -5.37 20.17
N GLN A 140 -43.88 -4.76 21.23
CA GLN A 140 -44.53 -4.73 22.56
C GLN A 140 -45.97 -4.21 22.50
N LYS A 141 -46.24 -3.19 21.67
CA LYS A 141 -47.59 -2.65 21.45
C LYS A 141 -48.57 -3.63 20.81
N ARG A 142 -48.09 -4.65 20.10
CA ARG A 142 -48.93 -5.67 19.46
C ARG A 142 -49.23 -6.84 20.40
N ILE A 143 -48.24 -7.26 21.19
CA ILE A 143 -48.41 -8.22 22.30
C ILE A 143 -49.52 -7.73 23.24
N ALA A 144 -49.45 -6.46 23.65
CA ALA A 144 -50.47 -5.86 24.52
C ALA A 144 -51.89 -5.76 23.90
N ARG A 145 -52.01 -5.81 22.56
CA ARG A 145 -53.32 -5.84 21.87
C ARG A 145 -53.85 -7.26 21.72
N GLU A 146 -52.98 -8.25 21.51
CA GLU A 146 -53.36 -9.66 21.41
C GLU A 146 -53.70 -10.26 22.79
N ASP A 147 -52.99 -9.87 23.86
CA ASP A 147 -53.30 -10.27 25.25
C ASP A 147 -54.63 -9.70 25.77
N SER A 148 -55.16 -8.63 25.16
CA SER A 148 -56.48 -8.09 25.51
C SER A 148 -57.66 -8.93 25.03
N SER A 149 -57.39 -10.08 24.38
CA SER A 149 -58.40 -11.01 23.85
C SER A 149 -58.49 -12.37 24.55
N THR A 150 -57.76 -12.60 25.65
CA THR A 150 -57.82 -13.85 26.43
C THR A 150 -57.98 -13.60 27.93
N ASP A 151 -59.09 -14.14 28.49
CA ASP A 151 -59.47 -14.15 29.91
C ASP A 151 -58.48 -14.95 30.78
N LEU A 152 -57.33 -14.35 31.11
CA LEU A 152 -56.46 -14.84 32.18
C LEU A 152 -56.10 -13.71 33.14
N ALA A 153 -57.13 -13.16 33.79
CA ALA A 153 -57.00 -12.34 34.97
C ALA A 153 -57.58 -13.10 36.18
N LYS A 154 -56.76 -13.95 36.81
CA LYS A 154 -56.88 -14.38 38.22
C LYS A 154 -55.67 -15.25 38.60
N GLU A 155 -55.12 -14.96 39.78
CA GLU A 155 -53.92 -15.56 40.42
C GLU A 155 -52.64 -14.93 39.84
N ASP A 156 -51.90 -14.08 40.54
CA ASP A 156 -51.24 -14.39 41.81
C ASP A 156 -50.70 -13.10 42.43
N ASN A 157 -50.91 -12.94 43.74
CA ASN A 157 -50.56 -11.73 44.47
C ASN A 157 -49.90 -12.14 45.79
N ALA A 158 -48.68 -12.67 45.73
CA ALA A 158 -47.81 -12.88 46.89
C ALA A 158 -46.35 -13.21 46.50
N SER A 159 -45.49 -12.19 46.49
CA SER A 159 -44.08 -12.22 46.97
C SER A 159 -43.29 -11.07 46.34
N LYS A 160 -42.71 -10.21 47.19
CA LYS A 160 -41.71 -9.22 46.81
C LYS A 160 -40.33 -9.85 46.95
N GLU A 161 -39.96 -10.70 46.01
CA GLU A 161 -38.56 -11.00 45.69
C GLU A 161 -38.45 -11.04 44.17
N ALA A 162 -37.49 -10.30 43.61
CA ALA A 162 -37.24 -10.31 42.17
C ALA A 162 -36.76 -11.71 41.75
N PRO A 163 -37.42 -12.40 40.80
CA PRO A 163 -36.99 -13.73 40.37
C PRO A 163 -35.62 -13.68 39.69
N LYS A 164 -34.75 -14.65 40.00
CA LYS A 164 -33.45 -14.89 39.35
C LYS A 164 -33.55 -15.37 37.89
N ASP A 165 -34.75 -15.43 37.31
CA ASP A 165 -35.06 -16.08 36.03
C ASP A 165 -35.47 -15.10 34.92
N TRP A 166 -34.97 -13.85 35.03
CA TRP A 166 -35.40 -12.75 34.16
C TRP A 166 -34.83 -12.84 32.73
N GLU A 167 -33.69 -13.52 32.54
CA GLU A 167 -33.05 -13.72 31.22
C GLU A 167 -33.85 -14.66 30.30
N GLN A 168 -34.43 -15.73 30.87
CA GLN A 168 -35.28 -16.67 30.12
C GLN A 168 -36.56 -15.97 29.60
N LYS A 169 -37.15 -15.08 30.43
CA LYS A 169 -38.29 -14.23 30.05
C LYS A 169 -37.93 -13.12 29.05
N LEU A 170 -36.65 -12.74 28.94
CA LEU A 170 -36.18 -11.74 27.98
C LEU A 170 -36.04 -12.32 26.58
N GLY A 171 -35.54 -13.56 26.48
CA GLY A 171 -35.54 -14.33 25.24
C GLY A 171 -36.96 -14.50 24.69
N GLU A 172 -37.90 -14.94 25.53
CA GLU A 172 -39.32 -15.11 25.19
C GLU A 172 -40.05 -13.79 24.83
N ARG A 173 -39.64 -12.65 25.41
CA ARG A 173 -40.17 -11.33 25.04
C ARG A 173 -39.57 -10.78 23.76
N ALA A 174 -38.28 -11.03 23.49
CA ALA A 174 -37.63 -10.70 22.23
C ALA A 174 -38.25 -11.50 21.07
N VAL A 175 -38.50 -12.79 21.26
CA VAL A 175 -39.23 -13.67 20.32
C VAL A 175 -40.54 -13.06 19.80
N SER A 176 -41.38 -12.59 20.71
CA SER A 176 -42.70 -12.03 20.42
C SER A 176 -42.58 -10.65 19.76
N LEU A 177 -41.53 -9.92 20.14
CA LEU A 177 -41.10 -8.66 19.55
C LEU A 177 -40.83 -8.78 18.04
N TRP A 178 -40.01 -9.75 17.66
CA TRP A 178 -39.47 -9.79 16.31
C TRP A 178 -40.50 -10.31 15.27
N ARG A 179 -41.49 -11.10 15.70
CA ARG A 179 -42.63 -11.54 14.86
C ARG A 179 -43.46 -10.38 14.30
N SER A 180 -43.82 -9.42 15.15
CA SER A 180 -44.65 -8.27 14.74
C SER A 180 -43.96 -7.36 13.73
N LEU A 181 -42.62 -7.42 13.62
CA LEU A 181 -41.84 -6.61 12.70
C LEU A 181 -41.86 -7.17 11.29
N LEU A 182 -41.73 -8.49 11.18
CA LEU A 182 -41.71 -9.16 9.90
C LEU A 182 -43.13 -9.21 9.27
N ASP A 183 -44.19 -9.25 10.09
CA ASP A 183 -45.60 -9.17 9.66
C ASP A 183 -45.95 -7.89 8.87
N ARG A 184 -45.17 -6.81 9.06
CA ARG A 184 -45.34 -5.55 8.33
C ARG A 184 -44.68 -5.55 6.95
N GLY A 185 -44.23 -6.70 6.45
CA GLY A 185 -43.73 -6.88 5.07
C GLY A 185 -42.23 -6.67 4.90
N PHE A 186 -41.43 -6.72 5.97
CA PHE A 186 -40.01 -6.38 5.97
C PHE A 186 -39.08 -7.50 5.47
N GLY A 187 -39.54 -8.31 4.50
CA GLY A 187 -38.82 -9.45 3.95
C GLY A 187 -38.52 -9.40 2.46
N ASP A 188 -39.05 -8.42 1.72
CA ASP A 188 -38.77 -8.22 0.29
C ASP A 188 -38.19 -6.81 0.06
N GLN A 189 -37.34 -6.67 -0.95
CA GLN A 189 -36.60 -5.46 -1.31
C GLN A 189 -37.48 -4.24 -1.71
N GLY A 190 -38.79 -4.28 -1.46
CA GLY A 190 -39.76 -3.27 -1.88
C GLY A 190 -40.31 -2.43 -0.72
N GLY A 191 -39.62 -1.33 -0.40
CA GLY A 191 -40.19 -0.18 0.30
C GLY A 191 -39.91 -0.08 1.81
N ILE A 192 -39.03 0.85 2.20
CA ILE A 192 -38.88 1.29 3.60
C ILE A 192 -40.14 2.08 4.00
N SER A 193 -40.75 1.76 5.14
CA SER A 193 -41.89 2.56 5.62
C SER A 193 -41.43 3.96 6.07
N ARG A 194 -42.27 4.98 5.85
CA ARG A 194 -42.01 6.38 6.28
C ARG A 194 -41.65 6.53 7.77
N ALA A 195 -42.15 5.64 8.63
CA ALA A 195 -41.83 5.62 10.07
C ALA A 195 -40.40 5.15 10.36
N VAL A 196 -39.88 4.18 9.59
CA VAL A 196 -38.50 3.70 9.71
C VAL A 196 -37.52 4.75 9.19
N GLU A 197 -37.86 5.48 8.13
CA GLU A 197 -37.05 6.62 7.65
C GLU A 197 -36.92 7.72 8.70
N GLN A 198 -38.01 8.03 9.42
CA GLN A 198 -38.00 9.01 10.50
C GLN A 198 -37.10 8.58 11.67
N VAL A 199 -37.10 7.30 12.02
CA VAL A 199 -36.22 6.77 13.08
C VAL A 199 -34.77 6.71 12.59
N ARG A 200 -34.53 6.32 11.34
CA ARG A 200 -33.19 6.29 10.75
C ARG A 200 -32.51 7.66 10.76
N ALA A 201 -33.27 8.74 10.58
CA ALA A 201 -32.74 10.11 10.67
C ALA A 201 -32.13 10.43 12.06
N HIS A 202 -32.58 9.74 13.11
CA HIS A 202 -32.11 9.90 14.50
C HIS A 202 -31.20 8.75 14.96
N ALA A 203 -30.99 7.72 14.13
CA ALA A 203 -30.24 6.51 14.45
C ALA A 203 -28.93 6.44 13.64
N SER A 204 -28.21 7.57 13.57
CA SER A 204 -26.88 7.59 12.96
C SER A 204 -25.90 8.43 13.74
N TRP A 205 -24.66 7.94 13.83
CA TRP A 205 -23.56 8.60 14.52
C TRP A 205 -23.39 10.04 14.07
N GLN A 206 -23.35 10.27 12.74
CA GLN A 206 -23.08 11.57 12.15
C GLN A 206 -24.15 12.63 12.43
N THR A 207 -25.41 12.22 12.61
CA THR A 207 -26.53 13.15 12.87
C THR A 207 -26.87 13.23 14.35
N GLY A 208 -26.58 12.19 15.12
CA GLY A 208 -26.96 12.08 16.52
C GLY A 208 -25.97 12.69 17.49
N PHE A 209 -24.67 12.64 17.18
CA PHE A 209 -23.61 13.03 18.10
C PHE A 209 -22.47 13.78 17.40
N GLN A 210 -21.75 14.61 18.16
CA GLN A 210 -20.55 15.31 17.70
C GLN A 210 -19.44 15.14 18.74
N LEU A 211 -18.36 14.49 18.34
CA LEU A 211 -17.14 14.37 19.13
C LEU A 211 -16.28 15.62 18.93
N SER A 212 -15.70 16.17 19.99
CA SER A 212 -14.78 17.32 19.89
C SER A 212 -13.48 16.94 19.15
N GLU A 213 -12.79 17.92 18.56
CA GLU A 213 -11.54 17.68 17.82
C GLU A 213 -10.43 17.08 18.71
N ASP A 214 -10.40 17.47 19.99
CA ASP A 214 -9.49 16.90 20.99
C ASP A 214 -9.98 15.55 21.57
N GLN A 215 -11.16 15.10 21.15
CA GLN A 215 -11.82 13.85 21.52
C GLN A 215 -12.17 13.71 23.00
N LYS A 216 -12.09 14.78 23.79
CA LYS A 216 -12.34 14.73 25.24
C LYS A 216 -13.79 14.93 25.61
N SER A 217 -14.63 15.36 24.68
CA SER A 217 -16.04 15.66 24.94
C SER A 217 -16.95 15.22 23.80
N LEU A 218 -18.20 14.92 24.15
CA LEU A 218 -19.24 14.51 23.21
C LEU A 218 -20.47 15.40 23.40
N THR A 219 -21.00 15.91 22.30
CA THR A 219 -22.25 16.68 22.27
C THR A 219 -23.35 15.86 21.62
N LYS A 220 -24.54 15.83 22.24
CA LYS A 220 -25.72 15.18 21.67
C LYS A 220 -26.47 16.16 20.76
N ILE A 221 -26.49 15.89 19.46
CA ILE A 221 -27.05 16.78 18.45
C ILE A 221 -28.57 16.60 18.30
N LEU A 222 -29.06 15.37 18.44
CA LEU A 222 -30.48 15.06 18.37
C LEU A 222 -30.94 14.36 19.63
N GLY A 223 -32.02 14.84 20.26
CA GLY A 223 -32.53 14.28 21.52
C GLY A 223 -32.89 12.79 21.45
N GLY A 224 -33.31 12.32 20.26
CA GLY A 224 -33.67 10.93 20.00
C GLY A 224 -32.49 9.98 19.75
N ALA A 225 -31.27 10.47 19.60
CA ALA A 225 -30.10 9.65 19.32
C ALA A 225 -29.65 8.85 20.57
N ARG A 226 -29.25 7.60 20.37
CA ARG A 226 -28.72 6.71 21.42
C ARG A 226 -27.59 5.84 20.85
N LEU A 227 -26.58 5.61 21.67
CA LEU A 227 -25.43 4.77 21.40
C LEU A 227 -25.64 3.33 21.92
N ASP A 228 -25.07 2.36 21.19
CA ASP A 228 -24.88 0.97 21.58
C ASP A 228 -23.48 0.54 21.15
N LEU A 229 -22.62 0.23 22.14
CA LEU A 229 -21.20 -0.07 21.94
C LEU A 229 -20.90 -1.57 22.06
N ASN A 230 -21.91 -2.45 22.05
CA ASN A 230 -21.72 -3.88 22.28
C ASN A 230 -20.79 -4.56 21.25
N GLY A 231 -20.78 -4.08 19.99
CA GLY A 231 -19.90 -4.60 18.93
C GLY A 231 -18.48 -4.01 18.91
N ILE A 232 -18.02 -3.40 20.00
CA ILE A 232 -16.65 -2.85 20.11
C ILE A 232 -16.12 -2.81 21.55
N ALA A 233 -16.97 -2.58 22.55
CA ALA A 233 -16.57 -2.41 23.95
C ALA A 233 -16.02 -3.70 24.58
N LYS A 234 -16.54 -4.87 24.18
CA LYS A 234 -16.03 -6.18 24.60
C LYS A 234 -14.57 -6.36 24.17
N GLY A 235 -14.28 -6.01 22.91
CA GLY A 235 -12.91 -6.00 22.40
C GLY A 235 -11.97 -5.05 23.16
N TRP A 236 -12.48 -3.92 23.68
CA TRP A 236 -11.67 -2.99 24.49
C TRP A 236 -11.23 -3.64 25.81
N ALA A 237 -12.14 -4.34 26.47
CA ALA A 237 -11.82 -5.04 27.72
C ALA A 237 -10.75 -6.11 27.51
N ILE A 238 -10.83 -6.88 26.42
CA ILE A 238 -9.80 -7.88 26.05
C ILE A 238 -8.45 -7.19 25.81
N ASP A 239 -8.46 -6.08 25.08
CA ASP A 239 -7.26 -5.28 24.84
C ASP A 239 -6.63 -4.79 26.15
N ALA A 240 -7.44 -4.24 27.06
CA ALA A 240 -7.03 -3.71 28.35
C ALA A 240 -6.49 -4.80 29.30
N ILE A 241 -7.07 -6.00 29.30
CA ILE A 241 -6.55 -7.15 30.06
C ILE A 241 -5.13 -7.46 29.61
N VAL A 242 -4.91 -7.64 28.30
CA VAL A 242 -3.58 -7.97 27.75
C VAL A 242 -2.55 -6.88 28.06
N ASP A 243 -2.91 -5.61 27.89
CA ASP A 243 -2.01 -4.49 28.14
C ASP A 243 -1.63 -4.38 29.63
N ARG A 244 -2.59 -4.64 30.55
CA ARG A 244 -2.33 -4.68 32.00
C ARG A 244 -1.50 -5.87 32.42
N LEU A 245 -1.71 -7.05 31.83
CA LEU A 245 -0.85 -8.22 32.06
C LEU A 245 0.60 -7.93 31.62
N LYS A 246 0.78 -7.35 30.43
CA LYS A 246 2.11 -6.94 29.94
C LYS A 246 2.79 -5.96 30.91
N SER A 247 2.05 -4.98 31.44
CA SER A 247 2.59 -4.02 32.43
C SER A 247 3.05 -4.66 33.75
N LYS A 248 2.53 -5.86 34.07
CA LYS A 248 2.90 -6.65 35.25
C LYS A 248 4.02 -7.66 34.98
N GLY A 249 4.65 -7.61 33.81
CA GLY A 249 5.80 -8.46 33.48
C GLY A 249 5.45 -9.80 32.84
N PHE A 250 4.16 -10.07 32.56
CA PHE A 250 3.78 -11.24 31.77
C PHE A 250 4.28 -11.06 30.33
N THR A 251 4.95 -12.09 29.81
CA THR A 251 5.49 -12.10 28.43
C THR A 251 4.65 -12.94 27.49
N SER A 252 3.79 -13.82 28.02
CA SER A 252 2.92 -14.70 27.22
C SER A 252 1.57 -14.99 27.87
N ALA A 253 0.49 -14.79 27.11
CA ALA A 253 -0.89 -15.03 27.53
C ALA A 253 -1.85 -15.22 26.32
N PHE A 254 -2.95 -15.91 26.53
CA PHE A 254 -4.07 -16.12 25.60
C PHE A 254 -5.35 -15.76 26.33
N VAL A 255 -6.01 -14.68 25.92
CA VAL A 255 -7.24 -14.16 26.53
C VAL A 255 -8.40 -14.42 25.58
N ASP A 256 -9.40 -15.19 26.01
CA ASP A 256 -10.63 -15.51 25.29
C ASP A 256 -11.83 -15.02 26.10
N TRP A 257 -12.69 -14.22 25.48
CA TRP A 257 -14.00 -13.86 26.04
C TRP A 257 -15.10 -14.02 24.99
N ALA A 258 -15.94 -15.03 25.16
CA ALA A 258 -17.00 -15.41 24.23
C ALA A 258 -16.52 -15.64 22.78
N GLY A 259 -15.31 -16.18 22.59
CA GLY A 259 -14.74 -16.47 21.28
C GLY A 259 -13.97 -15.31 20.65
N ASP A 260 -13.99 -14.12 21.26
CA ASP A 260 -13.07 -13.04 20.91
C ASP A 260 -11.77 -13.24 21.68
N ILE A 261 -10.67 -13.34 20.94
CA ILE A 261 -9.39 -13.78 21.47
C ILE A 261 -8.34 -12.71 21.24
N LYS A 262 -7.42 -12.51 22.19
CA LYS A 262 -6.16 -11.78 21.99
C LYS A 262 -5.01 -12.48 22.68
N VAL A 263 -3.84 -12.46 22.02
CA VAL A 263 -2.63 -13.10 22.53
C VAL A 263 -1.52 -12.11 22.85
N LEU A 264 -0.72 -12.47 23.85
CA LEU A 264 0.53 -11.86 24.26
C LEU A 264 1.62 -12.90 24.04
N GLY A 265 2.74 -12.51 23.43
CA GLY A 265 3.89 -13.41 23.19
C GLY A 265 3.57 -14.67 22.39
N THR A 266 4.37 -15.70 22.64
CA THR A 266 4.30 -17.05 22.04
C THR A 266 4.24 -18.11 23.15
N HIS A 267 4.06 -19.38 22.81
CA HIS A 267 4.30 -20.47 23.75
C HIS A 267 5.73 -20.45 24.30
N ALA A 268 5.95 -21.12 25.44
CA ALA A 268 7.26 -21.23 26.10
C ALA A 268 8.34 -21.87 25.19
N ASP A 269 7.93 -22.68 24.21
CA ASP A 269 8.80 -23.30 23.21
C ASP A 269 8.95 -22.46 21.92
N GLY A 270 8.47 -21.21 21.93
CA GLY A 270 8.56 -20.29 20.80
C GLY A 270 7.48 -20.46 19.72
N ARG A 271 6.57 -21.46 19.84
CA ARG A 271 5.49 -21.64 18.86
C ARG A 271 4.42 -20.55 18.95
N PRO A 272 3.81 -20.11 17.83
CA PRO A 272 2.70 -19.17 17.86
C PRO A 272 1.46 -19.81 18.50
N TRP A 273 0.59 -18.97 19.06
CA TRP A 273 -0.72 -19.42 19.53
C TRP A 273 -1.62 -19.77 18.34
N THR A 274 -2.42 -20.83 18.46
CA THR A 274 -3.31 -21.28 17.38
C THR A 274 -4.78 -21.22 17.79
N VAL A 275 -5.64 -20.78 16.86
CA VAL A 275 -7.10 -20.73 17.02
C VAL A 275 -7.75 -21.46 15.86
N ALA A 276 -8.56 -22.46 16.15
CA ALA A 276 -9.35 -23.16 15.14
C ALA A 276 -10.68 -22.43 14.92
N VAL A 277 -11.00 -22.13 13.66
CA VAL A 277 -12.26 -21.49 13.26
C VAL A 277 -13.24 -22.58 12.85
N ALA A 278 -14.29 -22.77 13.65
CA ALA A 278 -15.31 -23.78 13.39
C ALA A 278 -16.14 -23.44 12.14
N GLU A 279 -16.47 -24.46 11.35
CA GLU A 279 -17.40 -24.31 10.23
C GLU A 279 -18.81 -24.00 10.74
N PRO A 280 -19.46 -22.95 10.21
CA PRO A 280 -20.82 -22.63 10.63
C PRO A 280 -21.78 -23.75 10.19
N PRO A 281 -22.88 -23.98 10.94
CA PRO A 281 -23.85 -25.00 10.60
C PRO A 281 -24.47 -24.77 9.21
N SER A 282 -24.75 -25.87 8.51
CA SER A 282 -25.45 -25.84 7.22
C SER A 282 -26.85 -25.26 7.37
N LEU A 283 -27.39 -24.67 6.29
CA LEU A 283 -28.73 -24.10 6.30
C LEU A 283 -29.77 -25.15 6.74
N GLY A 284 -29.63 -26.39 6.25
CA GLY A 284 -30.48 -27.51 6.66
C GLY A 284 -30.43 -27.82 8.16
N ARG A 285 -29.26 -27.73 8.81
CA ARG A 285 -29.15 -27.90 10.28
C ARG A 285 -29.83 -26.77 11.03
N ILE A 286 -29.68 -25.53 10.57
CA ILE A 286 -30.35 -24.36 11.16
C ILE A 286 -31.86 -24.48 11.00
N GLU A 287 -32.34 -24.85 9.80
CA GLU A 287 -33.77 -25.09 9.54
C GLU A 287 -34.33 -26.24 10.38
N ALA A 288 -33.59 -27.35 10.51
CA ALA A 288 -34.02 -28.49 11.31
C ALA A 288 -34.10 -28.15 12.80
N ALA A 289 -33.09 -27.46 13.34
CA ALA A 289 -33.11 -26.98 14.72
C ALA A 289 -34.26 -25.97 14.94
N ALA A 290 -34.49 -25.07 13.98
CA ALA A 290 -35.61 -24.13 14.05
C ALA A 290 -36.98 -24.81 13.96
N ARG A 291 -37.15 -25.82 13.10
CA ARG A 291 -38.36 -26.65 13.04
C ARG A 291 -38.57 -27.46 14.30
N ARG A 292 -37.51 -27.99 14.92
CA ARG A 292 -37.62 -28.76 16.17
C ARG A 292 -38.08 -27.90 17.34
N LEU A 293 -37.48 -26.72 17.51
CA LEU A 293 -37.74 -25.87 18.66
C LEU A 293 -39.11 -25.18 18.61
N VAL A 294 -39.74 -25.06 17.41
CA VAL A 294 -40.98 -24.27 17.26
C VAL A 294 -42.01 -24.81 16.26
N GLY A 295 -41.75 -25.93 15.58
CA GLY A 295 -42.65 -26.51 14.58
C GLY A 295 -42.73 -25.72 13.27
N ASP A 296 -43.91 -25.78 12.61
CA ASP A 296 -44.21 -25.08 11.35
C ASP A 296 -44.80 -23.67 11.54
N GLY A 297 -44.92 -23.19 12.79
CA GLY A 297 -45.38 -21.84 13.10
C GLY A 297 -44.32 -20.77 12.85
N ASP A 298 -44.76 -19.55 12.52
CA ASP A 298 -43.89 -18.37 12.33
C ASP A 298 -43.47 -17.74 13.66
N GLN A 299 -42.64 -18.44 14.43
CA GLN A 299 -42.46 -18.13 15.84
C GLN A 299 -41.01 -18.44 16.35
N VAL A 300 -40.40 -17.56 17.19
CA VAL A 300 -39.19 -17.74 18.07
C VAL A 300 -37.82 -17.17 17.59
N SER A 301 -37.15 -16.44 18.51
CA SER A 301 -35.71 -16.20 18.64
C SER A 301 -35.05 -17.44 19.23
N LEU A 302 -34.19 -18.09 18.48
CA LEU A 302 -33.53 -19.32 18.90
C LEU A 302 -32.07 -19.01 19.16
N HIS A 303 -31.61 -19.27 20.39
CA HIS A 303 -30.18 -19.33 20.67
C HIS A 303 -29.70 -20.73 20.29
N LEU A 304 -29.31 -20.91 19.03
CA LEU A 304 -29.02 -22.23 18.48
C LEU A 304 -27.71 -22.82 19.03
N GLY A 305 -26.84 -22.01 19.65
CA GLY A 305 -25.50 -22.41 20.10
C GLY A 305 -25.41 -23.72 20.91
N ARG A 306 -26.34 -24.03 21.82
CA ARG A 306 -26.34 -25.30 22.59
C ARG A 306 -27.19 -26.41 21.97
N ASP A 307 -28.15 -26.07 21.12
CA ASP A 307 -29.14 -26.99 20.56
C ASP A 307 -28.75 -27.54 19.17
N LEU A 308 -27.67 -27.02 18.57
CA LEU A 308 -27.11 -27.52 17.30
C LEU A 308 -26.40 -28.88 17.46
N ASP A 309 -25.88 -29.20 18.64
CA ASP A 309 -25.13 -30.44 18.94
C ASP A 309 -26.02 -31.59 19.45
N ALA A 310 -27.27 -31.33 19.83
CA ALA A 310 -28.21 -32.35 20.26
C ALA A 310 -28.84 -33.07 19.06
N SER A 311 -28.05 -33.86 18.33
CA SER A 311 -28.53 -34.73 17.26
C SER A 311 -29.67 -35.66 17.72
N ALA A 312 -30.58 -35.90 16.78
CA ALA A 312 -31.86 -36.61 16.81
C ALA A 312 -31.97 -37.88 17.69
N PRO A 313 -33.21 -38.25 18.11
CA PRO A 313 -33.45 -39.57 18.70
C PRO A 313 -33.28 -40.68 17.64
N ASN A 314 -32.38 -41.62 17.93
CA ASN A 314 -32.21 -42.96 17.35
C ASN A 314 -31.86 -43.07 15.86
N GLU A 315 -30.58 -43.23 15.55
CA GLU A 315 -29.95 -44.47 15.07
C GLU A 315 -28.43 -44.19 14.94
N ASP A 316 -27.62 -44.99 15.64
CA ASP A 316 -26.15 -45.02 15.64
C ASP A 316 -25.41 -43.70 15.95
N SER A 317 -25.14 -43.49 17.24
CA SER A 317 -24.26 -42.46 17.78
C SER A 317 -22.79 -42.73 17.41
N GLU A 318 -22.35 -42.22 16.27
CA GLU A 318 -20.95 -41.83 16.06
C GLU A 318 -20.82 -40.32 16.35
N ASP A 319 -19.80 -39.95 17.12
CA ASP A 319 -19.50 -38.59 17.54
C ASP A 319 -19.62 -37.60 16.37
N VAL A 320 -20.44 -36.56 16.49
CA VAL A 320 -20.50 -35.47 15.49
C VAL A 320 -19.19 -34.69 15.56
N GLU A 321 -18.21 -35.12 14.78
CA GLU A 321 -16.88 -34.51 14.71
C GLU A 321 -17.01 -33.04 14.26
N THR A 322 -16.59 -32.08 15.10
CA THR A 322 -16.63 -30.65 14.78
C THR A 322 -15.72 -30.36 13.58
N SER A 323 -16.28 -29.93 12.45
CA SER A 323 -15.49 -29.50 11.28
C SER A 323 -14.97 -28.07 11.44
N TYR A 324 -13.75 -27.82 10.94
CA TYR A 324 -13.09 -26.53 11.03
C TYR A 324 -12.80 -25.97 9.63
N LEU A 325 -13.01 -24.66 9.43
CA LEU A 325 -12.69 -23.93 8.19
C LEU A 325 -11.19 -23.67 8.02
N ALA A 326 -10.54 -23.35 9.13
CA ALA A 326 -9.13 -22.97 9.16
C ALA A 326 -8.57 -23.08 10.58
N VAL A 327 -7.24 -23.19 10.66
CA VAL A 327 -6.48 -22.93 11.89
C VAL A 327 -5.68 -21.66 11.64
N LEU A 328 -5.85 -20.68 12.50
CA LEU A 328 -5.18 -19.37 12.45
C LEU A 328 -4.01 -19.37 13.44
N GLU A 329 -2.84 -18.97 12.97
CA GLU A 329 -1.68 -18.68 13.83
C GLU A 329 -1.68 -17.20 14.21
N LEU A 330 -1.73 -16.93 15.52
CA LEU A 330 -1.71 -15.57 16.05
C LEU A 330 -0.29 -15.18 16.44
N ARG A 331 0.22 -14.13 15.80
CA ARG A 331 1.46 -13.44 16.17
C ARG A 331 1.31 -12.69 17.50
N PRO A 332 2.39 -12.43 18.24
CA PRO A 332 2.34 -11.66 19.47
C PRO A 332 1.57 -10.34 19.32
N GLY A 333 0.58 -10.12 20.18
CA GLY A 333 -0.26 -8.91 20.18
C GLY A 333 -1.47 -8.97 19.24
N GLN A 334 -1.66 -10.04 18.47
CA GLN A 334 -2.83 -10.19 17.60
C GLN A 334 -4.08 -10.64 18.37
N ALA A 335 -5.22 -10.25 17.82
CA ALA A 335 -6.55 -10.59 18.25
C ALA A 335 -7.36 -11.15 17.08
N VAL A 336 -8.35 -11.98 17.39
CA VAL A 336 -9.30 -12.53 16.42
C VAL A 336 -10.71 -12.46 16.98
N ALA A 337 -11.66 -12.08 16.13
CA ALA A 337 -13.09 -12.11 16.44
C ALA A 337 -13.85 -12.75 15.29
N THR A 338 -14.95 -13.45 15.61
CA THR A 338 -15.79 -14.12 14.61
C THR A 338 -17.26 -13.74 14.81
N SER A 339 -17.90 -13.26 13.74
CA SER A 339 -19.34 -13.00 13.71
C SER A 339 -20.02 -14.03 12.80
N GLY A 340 -21.12 -14.62 13.28
CA GLY A 340 -21.90 -15.63 12.56
C GLY A 340 -23.38 -15.30 12.49
N ASP A 341 -24.06 -15.75 11.44
CA ASP A 341 -25.50 -15.55 11.26
C ASP A 341 -26.37 -16.59 12.01
N TYR A 342 -25.72 -17.56 12.69
CA TYR A 342 -26.33 -18.79 13.21
C TYR A 342 -26.48 -18.86 14.74
N GLU A 343 -26.01 -17.86 15.49
CA GLU A 343 -26.13 -17.86 16.96
C GLU A 343 -27.56 -17.55 17.42
N GLN A 344 -28.07 -16.38 17.04
CA GLN A 344 -29.44 -15.94 17.29
C GLN A 344 -30.21 -15.80 15.97
N VAL A 345 -31.17 -16.70 15.77
CA VAL A 345 -31.94 -16.84 14.53
C VAL A 345 -33.44 -16.64 14.77
N PHE A 346 -34.12 -16.02 13.82
CA PHE A 346 -35.55 -15.74 13.83
C PHE A 346 -36.21 -16.37 12.61
N ARG A 347 -37.36 -17.03 12.80
CA ARG A 347 -38.18 -17.56 11.69
C ARG A 347 -39.41 -16.70 11.44
N HIS A 348 -39.66 -16.36 10.17
CA HIS A 348 -40.88 -15.67 9.73
C HIS A 348 -41.21 -15.89 8.26
N ARG A 349 -42.50 -16.11 7.96
CA ARG A 349 -43.02 -16.50 6.64
C ARG A 349 -42.21 -17.63 6.01
N GLY A 350 -41.82 -18.61 6.84
CA GLY A 350 -40.97 -19.72 6.42
C GLY A 350 -39.51 -19.36 6.06
N ARG A 351 -39.08 -18.11 6.26
CA ARG A 351 -37.70 -17.64 6.06
C ARG A 351 -36.98 -17.47 7.39
N LEU A 352 -35.65 -17.61 7.40
CA LEU A 352 -34.79 -17.46 8.57
C LEU A 352 -33.99 -16.16 8.50
N TYR A 353 -33.87 -15.43 9.60
CA TYR A 353 -33.15 -14.17 9.72
C TYR A 353 -32.19 -14.21 10.89
N SER A 354 -31.03 -13.57 10.75
CA SER A 354 -30.08 -13.35 11.83
C SER A 354 -30.43 -12.10 12.62
N HIS A 355 -30.02 -12.06 13.90
CA HIS A 355 -30.06 -10.87 14.75
C HIS A 355 -29.20 -9.70 14.25
N VAL A 356 -28.28 -9.94 13.32
CA VAL A 356 -27.44 -8.88 12.73
C VAL A 356 -28.25 -8.04 11.74
N LEU A 357 -28.20 -6.72 11.93
CA LEU A 357 -28.87 -5.70 11.12
C LEU A 357 -27.85 -4.98 10.22
N ASP A 358 -28.23 -4.60 9.00
CA ASP A 358 -27.49 -3.61 8.19
C ASP A 358 -28.05 -2.21 8.50
N PRO A 359 -27.32 -1.33 9.23
CA PRO A 359 -27.83 -0.01 9.61
C PRO A 359 -28.14 0.89 8.41
N ARG A 360 -27.43 0.69 7.29
CA ARG A 360 -27.59 1.49 6.06
C ARG A 360 -28.92 1.20 5.38
N LYS A 361 -29.33 -0.07 5.42
CA LYS A 361 -30.56 -0.58 4.80
C LYS A 361 -31.73 -0.62 5.79
N ALA A 362 -31.46 -0.59 7.10
CA ALA A 362 -32.44 -0.82 8.16
C ALA A 362 -33.19 -2.15 7.97
N THR A 363 -32.45 -3.21 7.63
CA THR A 363 -32.99 -4.55 7.34
C THR A 363 -32.23 -5.63 8.08
N MET A 364 -32.93 -6.67 8.53
CA MET A 364 -32.32 -7.88 9.07
C MET A 364 -31.68 -8.74 7.98
N SER A 365 -30.62 -9.44 8.34
CA SER A 365 -29.92 -10.36 7.44
C SER A 365 -30.71 -11.65 7.26
N LEU A 366 -31.28 -11.86 6.08
CA LEU A 366 -31.85 -13.16 5.68
C LEU A 366 -30.73 -14.20 5.60
N ILE A 367 -30.93 -15.34 6.25
CA ILE A 367 -30.05 -16.51 6.23
C ILE A 367 -30.38 -17.33 4.99
N ASN A 368 -29.40 -17.55 4.13
CA ASN A 368 -29.52 -18.41 2.96
C ASN A 368 -28.16 -19.02 2.56
N GLU A 369 -28.16 -19.76 1.45
CA GLU A 369 -26.97 -20.43 0.92
C GLU A 369 -25.94 -19.46 0.31
N GLU A 370 -26.38 -18.36 -0.31
CA GLU A 370 -25.53 -17.45 -1.09
C GLU A 370 -24.92 -16.30 -0.26
N SER A 371 -25.55 -15.93 0.85
CA SER A 371 -25.08 -14.85 1.71
C SER A 371 -23.93 -15.29 2.62
N LEU A 372 -23.12 -14.32 3.02
CA LEU A 372 -22.09 -14.45 4.03
C LEU A 372 -22.70 -14.95 5.34
N ALA A 373 -22.24 -16.11 5.79
CA ALA A 373 -22.73 -16.82 6.97
C ALA A 373 -21.82 -16.64 8.19
N GLN A 374 -20.52 -16.45 7.96
CA GLN A 374 -19.56 -16.23 9.01
C GLN A 374 -18.44 -15.31 8.51
N THR A 375 -17.95 -14.42 9.38
CA THR A 375 -16.77 -13.61 9.14
C THR A 375 -15.83 -13.69 10.32
N THR A 376 -14.58 -14.05 10.08
CA THR A 376 -13.49 -13.99 11.07
C THR A 376 -12.50 -12.90 10.67
N VAL A 377 -12.12 -12.03 11.60
CA VAL A 377 -11.14 -10.96 11.38
C VAL A 377 -10.00 -11.08 12.37
N VAL A 378 -8.76 -10.98 11.88
CA VAL A 378 -7.54 -10.95 12.71
C VAL A 378 -6.90 -9.56 12.63
N CYS A 379 -6.68 -8.94 13.79
CA CYS A 379 -6.21 -7.55 13.92
C CYS A 379 -5.32 -7.38 15.15
N GLY A 380 -4.54 -6.29 15.27
CA GLY A 380 -3.78 -6.00 16.51
C GLY A 380 -4.63 -5.59 17.73
N SER A 381 -5.95 -5.50 17.56
CA SER A 381 -6.91 -5.12 18.60
C SER A 381 -8.17 -5.92 18.47
N ALA A 382 -8.67 -6.41 19.62
CA ALA A 382 -9.93 -7.11 19.68
C ALA A 382 -11.12 -6.16 19.41
N MET A 383 -11.02 -4.86 19.77
CA MET A 383 -12.04 -3.86 19.42
C MET A 383 -12.31 -3.79 17.92
N TYR A 384 -11.25 -3.64 17.13
CA TYR A 384 -11.35 -3.52 15.68
C TYR A 384 -11.75 -4.84 15.04
N ALA A 385 -11.24 -5.97 15.55
CA ALA A 385 -11.62 -7.29 15.04
C ALA A 385 -13.13 -7.54 15.16
N ASP A 386 -13.73 -7.28 16.33
CA ASP A 386 -15.16 -7.50 16.61
C ASP A 386 -16.04 -6.57 15.74
N ALA A 387 -15.71 -5.27 15.71
CA ALA A 387 -16.45 -4.29 14.92
C ALA A 387 -16.40 -4.60 13.41
N LEU A 388 -15.24 -4.99 12.88
CA LEU A 388 -15.06 -5.31 11.47
C LEU A 388 -15.72 -6.65 11.09
N ALA A 389 -15.68 -7.66 11.95
CA ALA A 389 -16.37 -8.92 11.72
C ALA A 389 -17.88 -8.69 11.64
N THR A 390 -18.43 -7.89 12.56
CA THR A 390 -19.84 -7.53 12.60
C THR A 390 -20.25 -6.72 11.36
N ALA A 391 -19.48 -5.68 11.03
CA ALA A 391 -19.73 -4.82 9.86
C ALA A 391 -19.72 -5.62 8.55
N SER A 392 -18.75 -6.52 8.40
CA SER A 392 -18.60 -7.37 7.21
C SER A 392 -19.78 -8.32 7.04
N LEU A 393 -20.22 -8.96 8.13
CA LEU A 393 -21.39 -9.83 8.14
C LEU A 393 -22.67 -9.04 7.76
N ALA A 394 -22.81 -7.81 8.23
CA ALA A 394 -23.94 -6.94 7.91
C ALA A 394 -24.04 -6.59 6.40
N VAL A 395 -22.92 -6.59 5.67
CA VAL A 395 -22.91 -6.33 4.22
C VAL A 395 -23.38 -7.55 3.39
N ARG A 396 -23.31 -8.76 3.95
CA ARG A 396 -23.85 -10.04 3.42
C ARG A 396 -23.19 -10.60 2.16
N SER A 397 -22.42 -9.82 1.42
CA SER A 397 -21.78 -10.22 0.16
C SER A 397 -20.27 -10.37 0.36
N PRO A 398 -19.66 -11.54 0.09
CA PRO A 398 -18.20 -11.71 0.25
C PRO A 398 -17.38 -10.67 -0.53
N PRO A 399 -17.68 -10.33 -1.80
CA PRO A 399 -16.99 -9.24 -2.51
C PRO A 399 -17.12 -7.87 -1.86
N GLU A 400 -18.30 -7.52 -1.34
CA GLU A 400 -18.49 -6.21 -0.68
C GLU A 400 -17.83 -6.17 0.70
N ALA A 401 -17.87 -7.26 1.45
CA ALA A 401 -17.16 -7.42 2.72
C ALA A 401 -15.64 -7.35 2.53
N ARG A 402 -15.09 -8.00 1.49
CA ARG A 402 -13.68 -7.86 1.13
C ARG A 402 -13.32 -6.41 0.81
N ALA A 403 -14.12 -5.74 -0.01
CA ALA A 403 -13.89 -4.33 -0.35
C ALA A 403 -13.97 -3.40 0.88
N LEU A 404 -14.79 -3.76 1.88
CA LEU A 404 -14.87 -3.07 3.17
C LEU A 404 -13.62 -3.32 4.02
N LEU A 405 -13.09 -4.56 4.06
CA LEU A 405 -11.94 -4.94 4.89
C LEU A 405 -10.58 -4.54 4.32
N ASP A 406 -10.41 -4.52 3.00
CA ASP A 406 -9.11 -4.26 2.36
C ASP A 406 -8.46 -2.91 2.76
N PRO A 407 -9.20 -1.78 2.92
CA PRO A 407 -8.66 -0.55 3.48
C PRO A 407 -8.03 -0.70 4.88
N PHE A 408 -8.56 -1.62 5.70
CA PHE A 408 -8.11 -1.83 7.09
C PHE A 408 -6.75 -2.49 7.22
N ARG A 409 -6.25 -3.09 6.14
CA ARG A 409 -4.94 -3.74 6.10
C ARG A 409 -3.77 -2.77 6.18
N THR A 410 -4.00 -1.53 5.76
CA THR A 410 -2.92 -0.59 5.47
C THR A 410 -3.13 0.76 6.09
N ALA A 411 -4.32 1.13 6.56
CA ALA A 411 -4.60 2.51 6.96
C ALA A 411 -4.68 2.79 8.47
N PHE A 412 -4.45 1.80 9.33
CA PHE A 412 -4.86 1.87 10.74
C PHE A 412 -3.72 1.56 11.71
N HIS A 413 -3.86 2.09 12.93
CA HIS A 413 -2.87 1.95 14.02
C HIS A 413 -2.60 0.50 14.37
N LYS A 414 -3.62 -0.35 14.20
CA LYS A 414 -3.55 -1.79 14.36
C LYS A 414 -4.15 -2.39 13.08
N PRO A 415 -3.35 -2.59 12.02
CA PRO A 415 -3.87 -3.02 10.73
C PRO A 415 -4.47 -4.42 10.84
N LEU A 416 -5.50 -4.67 10.02
CA LEU A 416 -6.00 -6.00 9.76
C LEU A 416 -4.87 -6.85 9.18
N SER A 417 -4.63 -8.01 9.79
CA SER A 417 -3.57 -8.93 9.39
C SER A 417 -4.06 -10.16 8.66
N ASP A 418 -5.31 -10.57 8.88
CA ASP A 418 -5.96 -11.69 8.19
C ASP A 418 -7.50 -11.57 8.30
N PHE A 419 -8.23 -12.26 7.40
CA PHE A 419 -9.67 -12.46 7.53
C PHE A 419 -10.12 -13.73 6.79
N LEU A 420 -11.25 -14.28 7.21
CA LEU A 420 -11.97 -15.37 6.56
C LEU A 420 -13.43 -14.95 6.35
N LEU A 421 -13.91 -14.95 5.11
CA LEU A 421 -15.31 -14.73 4.78
C LEU A 421 -15.92 -16.04 4.31
N TYR A 422 -16.91 -16.57 5.03
CA TYR A 422 -17.56 -17.83 4.67
C TYR A 422 -19.00 -17.62 4.21
N ALA A 423 -19.33 -18.12 3.01
CA ALA A 423 -20.70 -18.27 2.52
C ALA A 423 -21.08 -19.75 2.51
N ARG A 424 -22.36 -20.10 2.48
CA ARG A 424 -22.80 -21.52 2.52
C ARG A 424 -22.87 -22.19 1.16
N ALA A 425 -22.65 -21.54 0.02
CA ALA A 425 -22.60 -22.12 -1.33
C ALA A 425 -21.25 -21.82 -2.06
N GLY A 426 -20.77 -22.74 -2.91
CA GLY A 426 -19.55 -22.55 -3.75
C GLY A 426 -18.22 -23.03 -3.12
N PRO A 427 -17.03 -22.57 -3.57
CA PRO A 427 -15.80 -22.65 -2.79
C PRO A 427 -15.84 -21.53 -1.74
N ARG A 428 -16.25 -21.93 -0.54
CA ARG A 428 -16.97 -21.15 0.46
C ARG A 428 -16.14 -20.27 1.40
N VAL A 429 -14.84 -20.03 1.15
CA VAL A 429 -13.98 -19.22 2.05
C VAL A 429 -13.15 -18.21 1.26
N VAL A 430 -13.45 -16.92 1.39
CA VAL A 430 -12.54 -15.85 0.96
C VAL A 430 -11.53 -15.64 2.08
N LYS A 431 -10.27 -16.03 1.85
CA LYS A 431 -9.15 -15.74 2.75
C LYS A 431 -8.46 -14.44 2.35
N LEU A 432 -7.75 -13.82 3.29
CA LEU A 432 -6.88 -12.71 2.95
C LEU A 432 -5.73 -13.19 2.03
N ALA A 433 -5.91 -12.99 0.73
CA ALA A 433 -4.84 -13.12 -0.26
C ALA A 433 -4.53 -11.74 -0.87
N VAL A 434 -3.24 -11.42 -1.02
CA VAL A 434 -2.81 -10.33 -1.91
C VAL A 434 -2.82 -10.89 -3.33
N PRO A 435 -3.67 -10.38 -4.23
CA PRO A 435 -3.73 -10.93 -5.58
C PRO A 435 -2.42 -10.69 -6.33
N GLY A 436 -2.01 -11.71 -7.08
CA GLY A 436 -0.79 -11.67 -7.88
C GLY A 436 0.50 -11.70 -7.07
N VAL A 437 0.53 -12.25 -5.85
CA VAL A 437 1.82 -12.60 -5.22
C VAL A 437 2.53 -13.61 -6.11
N GLU A 438 3.81 -13.36 -6.41
CA GLU A 438 4.59 -14.26 -7.22
C GLU A 438 4.84 -15.57 -6.47
N ARG A 439 4.32 -16.67 -7.03
CA ARG A 439 4.59 -18.02 -6.51
C ARG A 439 5.97 -18.49 -6.96
N LYS A 440 6.59 -19.36 -6.16
CA LYS A 440 7.92 -19.92 -6.45
C LYS A 440 7.99 -20.59 -7.82
N GLU A 441 6.92 -21.26 -8.26
CA GLU A 441 6.84 -21.89 -9.58
C GLU A 441 6.80 -20.85 -10.70
N SER A 442 6.15 -19.70 -10.48
CA SER A 442 6.11 -18.60 -11.46
C SER A 442 7.47 -17.93 -11.59
N LEU A 443 8.13 -17.68 -10.46
CA LEU A 443 9.51 -17.16 -10.43
C LEU A 443 10.46 -18.11 -11.16
N GLN A 444 10.40 -19.40 -10.83
CA GLN A 444 11.19 -20.43 -11.52
C GLN A 444 10.87 -20.50 -13.00
N ALA A 445 9.60 -20.42 -13.42
CA ALA A 445 9.23 -20.43 -14.83
C ALA A 445 9.84 -19.23 -15.57
N ARG A 446 9.92 -18.05 -14.94
CA ARG A 446 10.62 -16.89 -15.52
C ARG A 446 12.14 -17.09 -15.60
N TRP A 447 12.74 -17.80 -14.65
CA TRP A 447 14.20 -17.95 -14.57
C TRP A 447 14.76 -19.22 -15.25
N ARG A 448 13.95 -20.25 -15.51
CA ARG A 448 14.42 -21.57 -15.97
C ARG A 448 15.08 -21.58 -17.35
N GLU A 449 14.77 -20.64 -18.23
CA GLU A 449 15.13 -20.72 -19.65
C GLU A 449 16.23 -19.74 -20.10
N HIS A 450 16.96 -19.11 -19.17
CA HIS A 450 18.05 -18.20 -19.55
C HIS A 450 19.44 -18.75 -19.23
N GLU A 451 20.39 -18.43 -20.10
CA GLU A 451 21.81 -18.63 -19.82
C GLU A 451 22.25 -17.73 -18.66
N GLN A 452 23.27 -18.15 -17.92
CA GLN A 452 23.85 -17.34 -16.86
C GLN A 452 24.41 -16.03 -17.45
N ALA A 453 23.87 -14.90 -17.01
CA ALA A 453 24.37 -13.58 -17.38
C ALA A 453 25.60 -13.19 -16.55
N LYS A 454 26.49 -12.41 -17.14
CA LYS A 454 27.54 -11.67 -16.44
C LYS A 454 27.12 -10.21 -16.28
N VAL A 455 26.89 -9.75 -15.06
CA VAL A 455 26.43 -8.38 -14.76
C VAL A 455 27.58 -7.57 -14.16
N VAL A 456 27.83 -6.37 -14.69
CA VAL A 456 28.80 -5.44 -14.12
C VAL A 456 28.04 -4.34 -13.37
N VAL A 457 28.29 -4.20 -12.07
CA VAL A 457 27.67 -3.16 -11.23
C VAL A 457 28.73 -2.11 -10.90
N VAL A 458 28.42 -0.84 -11.13
CA VAL A 458 29.37 0.27 -10.97
C VAL A 458 28.97 1.15 -9.78
N GLY A 459 29.72 1.04 -8.69
CA GLY A 459 29.55 1.76 -7.43
C GLY A 459 29.06 0.85 -6.31
N ALA A 460 29.87 0.64 -5.27
CA ALA A 460 29.58 -0.28 -4.16
C ALA A 460 28.90 0.43 -2.97
N GLY A 461 27.93 1.29 -3.26
CA GLY A 461 26.98 1.82 -2.27
C GLY A 461 25.82 0.84 -2.02
N LEU A 462 24.80 1.27 -1.25
CA LEU A 462 23.66 0.40 -0.92
C LEU A 462 22.95 -0.11 -2.17
N ALA A 463 22.74 0.76 -3.17
CA ALA A 463 22.11 0.35 -4.44
C ALA A 463 22.93 -0.73 -5.17
N GLY A 464 24.26 -0.62 -5.15
CA GLY A 464 25.16 -1.57 -5.79
C GLY A 464 25.16 -2.94 -5.12
N PHE A 465 25.23 -2.99 -3.78
CA PHE A 465 25.11 -4.25 -3.05
C PHE A 465 23.73 -4.89 -3.21
N SER A 466 22.66 -4.10 -3.13
CA SER A 466 21.30 -4.59 -3.38
C SER A 466 21.14 -5.16 -4.79
N ALA A 467 21.71 -4.51 -5.81
CA ALA A 467 21.69 -5.01 -7.18
C ALA A 467 22.53 -6.27 -7.38
N ALA A 468 23.74 -6.31 -6.81
CA ALA A 468 24.63 -7.45 -6.93
C ALA A 468 24.05 -8.72 -6.28
N ILE A 469 23.49 -8.59 -5.08
CA ILE A 469 22.86 -9.71 -4.37
C ILE A 469 21.63 -10.21 -5.15
N GLU A 470 20.74 -9.31 -5.58
CA GLU A 470 19.53 -9.74 -6.31
C GLU A 470 19.88 -10.37 -7.66
N ALA A 471 20.88 -9.84 -8.38
CA ALA A 471 21.35 -10.44 -9.63
C ALA A 471 21.94 -11.84 -9.41
N ALA A 472 22.72 -12.04 -8.34
CA ALA A 472 23.32 -13.33 -8.00
C ALA A 472 22.27 -14.37 -7.54
N ASP A 473 21.22 -13.92 -6.85
CA ASP A 473 20.06 -14.74 -6.50
C ASP A 473 19.28 -15.20 -7.75
N ALA A 474 19.13 -14.30 -8.73
CA ALA A 474 18.57 -14.60 -10.04
C ALA A 474 19.52 -15.40 -10.95
N GLY A 475 20.68 -15.83 -10.44
CA GLY A 475 21.60 -16.76 -11.12
C GLY A 475 22.75 -16.13 -11.90
N ALA A 476 22.87 -14.80 -11.93
CA ALA A 476 23.97 -14.13 -12.61
C ALA A 476 25.32 -14.28 -11.87
N SER A 477 26.41 -14.17 -12.64
CA SER A 477 27.72 -13.83 -12.10
C SER A 477 27.88 -12.31 -12.12
N VAL A 478 28.48 -11.73 -11.09
CA VAL A 478 28.50 -10.28 -10.88
C VAL A 478 29.93 -9.80 -10.61
N VAL A 479 30.32 -8.69 -11.23
CA VAL A 479 31.49 -7.91 -10.81
C VAL A 479 31.03 -6.54 -10.33
N LEU A 480 31.30 -6.24 -9.06
CA LEU A 480 30.97 -4.98 -8.40
C LEU A 480 32.23 -4.10 -8.31
N LEU A 481 32.26 -3.03 -9.11
CA LEU A 481 33.35 -2.06 -9.15
C LEU A 481 33.13 -0.92 -8.15
N GLU A 482 34.17 -0.52 -7.45
CA GLU A 482 34.22 0.65 -6.58
C GLU A 482 35.48 1.45 -6.87
N LYS A 483 35.34 2.76 -7.06
CA LYS A 483 36.47 3.64 -7.37
C LYS A 483 37.31 3.96 -6.14
N GLU A 484 36.69 3.98 -4.96
CA GLU A 484 37.37 4.21 -3.70
C GLU A 484 38.04 2.92 -3.18
N ALA A 485 38.97 3.07 -2.24
CA ALA A 485 39.58 1.93 -1.55
C ALA A 485 38.62 1.19 -0.61
N ARG A 486 37.48 1.80 -0.27
CA ARG A 486 36.46 1.24 0.64
C ARG A 486 35.08 1.39 0.01
N THR A 487 34.26 0.36 0.20
CA THR A 487 32.86 0.38 -0.23
C THR A 487 31.98 1.23 0.70
N GLY A 488 30.74 1.50 0.28
CA GLY A 488 29.71 2.14 1.10
C GLY A 488 29.23 3.50 0.62
N GLY A 489 30.10 4.28 -0.03
CA GLY A 489 29.78 5.62 -0.55
C GLY A 489 29.05 6.51 0.47
N ASN A 490 28.08 7.31 0.01
CA ASN A 490 27.23 8.10 0.90
C ASN A 490 26.25 7.25 1.73
N SER A 491 25.94 6.02 1.30
CA SER A 491 25.01 5.14 2.02
C SER A 491 25.55 4.77 3.41
N ALA A 492 26.85 4.47 3.52
CA ALA A 492 27.49 4.18 4.81
C ALA A 492 27.47 5.38 5.79
N LYS A 493 27.31 6.60 5.28
CA LYS A 493 27.24 7.84 6.07
C LYS A 493 25.81 8.16 6.55
N ALA A 494 24.81 7.42 6.10
CA ALA A 494 23.41 7.69 6.44
C ALA A 494 23.11 7.33 7.90
N THR A 495 22.46 8.26 8.62
CA THR A 495 22.24 8.16 10.07
C THR A 495 20.78 8.22 10.48
N SER A 496 19.92 8.91 9.72
CA SER A 496 18.52 9.13 10.14
C SER A 496 17.61 7.89 10.03
N GLY A 497 17.90 6.96 9.11
CA GLY A 497 17.12 5.74 8.92
C GLY A 497 16.61 5.52 7.50
N ILE A 498 15.84 4.45 7.33
CA ILE A 498 15.25 4.00 6.06
C ILE A 498 13.72 3.96 6.17
N ASN A 499 13.02 4.48 5.17
CA ASN A 499 11.56 4.55 5.25
C ASN A 499 10.87 3.24 4.88
N GLY A 500 9.70 2.98 5.47
CA GLY A 500 8.77 1.94 5.05
C GLY A 500 7.39 2.18 5.65
N TRP A 501 6.33 1.80 4.95
CA TRP A 501 4.96 1.86 5.47
C TRP A 501 4.34 0.47 5.49
N GLY A 502 3.40 0.21 6.40
CA GLY A 502 2.78 -1.13 6.56
C GLY A 502 3.77 -2.21 7.00
N THR A 503 4.83 -1.84 7.74
CA THR A 503 5.88 -2.79 8.17
C THR A 503 5.49 -3.54 9.45
N SER A 504 6.13 -4.68 9.70
CA SER A 504 5.97 -5.41 10.98
C SER A 504 6.34 -4.54 12.19
N THR A 505 7.40 -3.74 12.08
CA THR A 505 7.82 -2.79 13.12
C THR A 505 6.76 -1.72 13.40
N GLN A 506 6.10 -1.18 12.37
CA GLN A 506 4.99 -0.23 12.58
C GLN A 506 3.81 -0.89 13.28
N ALA A 507 3.47 -2.12 12.91
CA ALA A 507 2.41 -2.88 13.57
C ALA A 507 2.75 -3.17 15.05
N GLU A 508 3.97 -3.61 15.34
CA GLU A 508 4.48 -3.86 16.70
C GLU A 508 4.42 -2.60 17.59
N LEU A 509 4.63 -1.41 17.00
CA LEU A 509 4.61 -0.11 17.68
C LEU A 509 3.28 0.64 17.57
N ALA A 510 2.22 -0.01 17.06
CA ALA A 510 0.89 0.56 16.86
C ALA A 510 0.87 1.88 16.03
N VAL A 511 1.75 1.99 15.03
CA VAL A 511 1.85 3.14 14.14
C VAL A 511 1.04 2.92 12.87
N ALA A 512 0.01 3.74 12.66
CA ALA A 512 -0.75 3.77 11.41
C ALA A 512 0.04 4.46 10.28
N ASP A 513 0.13 3.81 9.13
CA ASP A 513 0.64 4.42 7.90
C ASP A 513 0.18 3.64 6.67
N ARG A 514 -0.13 4.33 5.57
CA ARG A 514 -0.70 3.75 4.34
C ARG A 514 0.00 4.21 3.07
N GLU A 515 -0.13 3.39 2.02
CA GLU A 515 0.33 3.65 0.65
C GLU A 515 0.05 5.11 0.23
N ALA A 516 -1.21 5.54 0.38
CA ALA A 516 -1.66 6.86 -0.04
C ALA A 516 -1.00 8.02 0.74
N LEU A 517 -0.67 7.83 2.04
CA LEU A 517 0.03 8.86 2.82
C LEU A 517 1.50 8.93 2.41
N PHE A 518 2.15 7.78 2.24
CA PHE A 518 3.53 7.71 1.76
C PHE A 518 3.69 8.38 0.39
N GLU A 519 2.83 8.03 -0.57
CA GLU A 519 2.83 8.62 -1.89
C GLU A 519 2.50 10.11 -1.85
N ARG A 520 1.46 10.52 -1.11
CA ARG A 520 1.09 11.94 -0.97
C ARG A 520 2.24 12.77 -0.41
N ASP A 521 2.88 12.31 0.66
CA ASP A 521 3.98 13.04 1.28
C ASP A 521 5.16 13.17 0.32
N THR A 522 5.46 12.11 -0.45
CA THR A 522 6.51 12.10 -1.47
C THR A 522 6.20 13.08 -2.61
N HIS A 523 4.98 13.06 -3.17
CA HIS A 523 4.55 14.00 -4.21
C HIS A 523 4.50 15.46 -3.71
N ARG A 524 4.01 15.67 -2.49
CA ARG A 524 3.95 17.01 -1.87
C ARG A 524 5.35 17.57 -1.69
N SER A 525 6.29 16.75 -1.21
CA SER A 525 7.69 17.14 -1.06
C SER A 525 8.32 17.46 -2.41
N GLY A 526 8.12 16.61 -3.42
CA GLY A 526 8.74 16.77 -4.73
C GLY A 526 8.13 17.85 -5.65
N LYS A 527 7.10 18.59 -5.19
CA LYS A 527 6.41 19.61 -5.99
C LYS A 527 7.41 20.64 -6.54
N GLY A 528 7.34 20.89 -7.85
CA GLY A 528 8.26 21.78 -8.58
C GLY A 528 9.39 21.05 -9.32
N GLY A 529 9.45 19.73 -9.19
CA GLY A 529 10.22 18.82 -10.06
C GLY A 529 9.33 17.68 -10.54
N ASN A 530 9.90 16.70 -11.20
CA ASN A 530 9.18 15.55 -11.74
C ASN A 530 9.14 14.40 -10.72
N THR A 531 8.03 14.26 -10.01
CA THR A 531 7.72 13.05 -9.25
C THR A 531 6.99 12.08 -10.16
N ASN A 532 7.74 11.20 -10.82
CA ASN A 532 7.18 10.17 -11.69
C ASN A 532 6.31 9.23 -10.86
N GLN A 533 5.00 9.27 -11.10
CA GLN A 533 4.01 8.53 -10.33
C GLN A 533 4.29 7.01 -10.32
N SER A 534 4.77 6.45 -11.43
CA SER A 534 5.11 5.02 -11.50
C SER A 534 6.31 4.69 -10.62
N LEU A 535 7.33 5.55 -10.58
CA LEU A 535 8.48 5.34 -9.69
C LEU A 535 8.11 5.51 -8.21
N VAL A 536 7.34 6.55 -7.86
CA VAL A 536 6.89 6.81 -6.48
C VAL A 536 5.99 5.67 -5.98
N ARG A 537 5.07 5.18 -6.82
CA ARG A 537 4.21 4.04 -6.48
C ARG A 537 5.02 2.76 -6.31
N THR A 538 5.99 2.49 -7.18
CA THR A 538 6.89 1.34 -7.00
C THR A 538 7.70 1.44 -5.71
N LEU A 539 8.27 2.61 -5.40
CA LEU A 539 8.97 2.86 -4.14
C LEU A 539 8.06 2.59 -2.93
N SER A 540 6.83 3.10 -2.97
CA SER A 540 5.81 2.92 -1.94
C SER A 540 5.44 1.45 -1.76
N THR A 541 4.96 0.79 -2.81
CA THR A 541 4.53 -0.62 -2.81
C THR A 541 5.66 -1.56 -2.33
N LYS A 542 6.90 -1.32 -2.76
CA LYS A 542 8.06 -2.17 -2.43
C LYS A 542 8.75 -1.79 -1.12
N SER A 543 8.22 -0.82 -0.37
CA SER A 543 8.86 -0.32 0.84
C SER A 543 8.90 -1.34 1.98
N ALA A 544 7.76 -1.93 2.36
CA ALA A 544 7.71 -2.98 3.38
C ALA A 544 8.52 -4.24 3.00
N PRO A 545 8.44 -4.76 1.75
CA PRO A 545 9.32 -5.84 1.30
C PRO A 545 10.81 -5.51 1.37
N ALA A 546 11.21 -4.26 1.14
CA ALA A 546 12.62 -3.84 1.30
C ALA A 546 13.06 -3.84 2.77
N ILE A 547 12.20 -3.36 3.68
CA ILE A 547 12.45 -3.42 5.13
C ILE A 547 12.51 -4.87 5.61
N ALA A 548 11.57 -5.71 5.20
CA ALA A 548 11.53 -7.15 5.51
C ALA A 548 12.78 -7.87 4.98
N TRP A 549 13.23 -7.56 3.75
CA TRP A 549 14.45 -8.14 3.19
C TRP A 549 15.68 -7.82 4.07
N LEU A 550 15.84 -6.58 4.55
CA LEU A 550 16.93 -6.23 5.48
C LEU A 550 16.76 -6.88 6.87
N LYS A 551 15.54 -6.87 7.43
CA LYS A 551 15.25 -7.35 8.79
C LYS A 551 15.27 -8.88 8.90
N GLU A 552 14.63 -9.57 7.98
CA GLU A 552 14.36 -11.01 8.07
C GLU A 552 15.50 -11.84 7.45
N ARG A 553 16.03 -11.43 6.29
CA ARG A 553 17.09 -12.17 5.60
C ARG A 553 18.49 -11.83 6.09
N PHE A 554 18.74 -10.57 6.41
CA PHE A 554 20.06 -10.10 6.84
C PHE A 554 20.11 -9.70 8.32
N HIS A 555 19.01 -9.89 9.06
CA HIS A 555 18.95 -9.65 10.50
C HIS A 555 19.33 -8.23 10.91
N VAL A 556 19.10 -7.23 10.05
CA VAL A 556 19.29 -5.82 10.40
C VAL A 556 18.16 -5.39 11.37
N PRO A 557 18.47 -4.93 12.60
CA PRO A 557 17.47 -4.70 13.65
C PRO A 557 16.69 -3.38 13.42
N LEU A 558 15.84 -3.32 12.40
CA LEU A 558 15.04 -2.15 12.03
C LEU A 558 13.80 -1.97 12.92
N THR A 559 14.01 -1.83 14.23
CA THR A 559 12.94 -1.88 15.26
C THR A 559 12.58 -0.52 15.87
N VAL A 560 13.38 0.53 15.64
CA VAL A 560 13.11 1.89 16.14
C VAL A 560 12.46 2.75 15.05
N LEU A 561 11.42 3.52 15.39
CA LEU A 561 10.73 4.43 14.47
C LEU A 561 10.88 5.90 14.84
N SER A 562 11.14 6.73 13.84
CA SER A 562 11.14 8.19 13.95
C SER A 562 10.25 8.83 12.88
N GLN A 563 9.77 10.05 13.17
CA GLN A 563 9.12 10.92 12.19
C GLN A 563 10.08 12.04 11.83
N LEU A 564 10.51 12.07 10.58
CA LEU A 564 11.36 13.14 10.03
C LEU A 564 10.53 14.24 9.35
N GLY A 565 11.21 15.27 8.84
CA GLY A 565 10.55 16.44 8.27
C GLY A 565 9.74 16.09 7.00
N GLY A 566 8.55 16.67 6.89
CA GLY A 566 7.63 16.44 5.78
C GLY A 566 6.85 15.12 5.80
N HIS A 567 7.13 14.20 6.74
CA HIS A 567 6.32 12.99 6.92
C HIS A 567 5.08 13.26 7.76
N SER A 568 3.97 12.62 7.40
CA SER A 568 2.73 12.69 8.19
C SER A 568 2.64 11.69 9.33
N THR A 569 3.53 10.69 9.39
CA THR A 569 3.55 9.66 10.43
C THR A 569 4.98 9.11 10.60
N LYS A 570 5.21 8.36 11.69
CA LYS A 570 6.49 7.69 11.96
C LYS A 570 6.68 6.54 10.98
N ARG A 571 7.69 6.64 10.11
CA ARG A 571 7.98 5.60 9.09
C ARG A 571 9.46 5.37 8.83
N THR A 572 10.32 6.11 9.52
CA THR A 572 11.77 6.00 9.36
C THR A 572 12.32 5.00 10.37
N HIS A 573 12.76 3.85 9.87
CA HIS A 573 13.29 2.72 10.63
C HIS A 573 14.78 2.92 10.94
N ARG A 574 15.16 2.60 12.18
CA ARG A 574 16.53 2.69 12.70
C ARG A 574 16.87 1.44 13.52
N ALA A 575 18.17 1.26 13.73
CA ALA A 575 18.68 0.29 14.69
C ALA A 575 18.53 0.83 16.12
N PRO A 576 18.21 -0.04 17.10
CA PRO A 576 18.42 0.29 18.51
C PRO A 576 19.92 0.42 18.81
N PRO A 577 20.30 0.92 19.99
CA PRO A 577 21.67 0.76 20.49
C PRO A 577 22.10 -0.71 20.51
N ASP A 578 23.40 -0.97 20.40
CA ASP A 578 23.93 -2.34 20.54
C ASP A 578 23.85 -2.84 22.00
N GLU A 579 24.25 -4.09 22.23
CA GLU A 579 24.21 -4.75 23.55
C GLU A 579 25.04 -4.02 24.64
N HIS A 580 26.00 -3.20 24.23
CA HIS A 580 26.82 -2.37 25.12
C HIS A 580 26.28 -0.94 25.24
N GLY A 581 25.13 -0.66 24.62
CA GLY A 581 24.55 0.67 24.58
C GLY A 581 25.31 1.64 23.70
N ASN A 582 26.08 1.21 22.69
CA ASN A 582 26.73 2.11 21.72
C ASN A 582 25.77 2.50 20.59
N PRO A 583 26.02 3.64 19.90
CA PRO A 583 25.19 3.98 18.75
C PRO A 583 25.49 3.10 17.56
N VAL A 584 24.45 2.79 16.81
CA VAL A 584 24.58 2.03 15.56
C VAL A 584 24.13 2.90 14.39
N PRO A 585 25.06 3.54 13.65
CA PRO A 585 24.73 4.29 12.45
C PRO A 585 24.12 3.34 11.41
N ILE A 586 22.83 3.51 11.14
CA ILE A 586 22.06 2.55 10.36
C ILE A 586 22.59 2.33 8.94
N GLY A 587 23.08 3.38 8.27
CA GLY A 587 23.69 3.26 6.96
C GLY A 587 24.95 2.40 6.98
N TYR A 588 25.83 2.62 7.97
CA TYR A 588 27.03 1.80 8.16
C TYR A 588 26.67 0.35 8.49
N LEU A 589 25.70 0.13 9.39
CA LEU A 589 25.25 -1.22 9.75
C LEU A 589 24.75 -1.99 8.53
N ILE A 590 23.83 -1.41 7.76
CA ILE A 590 23.31 -2.05 6.54
C ILE A 590 24.47 -2.39 5.58
N MET A 591 25.37 -1.43 5.32
CA MET A 591 26.49 -1.67 4.42
C MET A 591 27.42 -2.77 4.92
N LYS A 592 27.75 -2.76 6.21
CA LYS A 592 28.59 -3.77 6.86
C LYS A 592 27.95 -5.16 6.72
N THR A 593 26.68 -5.29 7.09
CA THR A 593 25.94 -6.55 7.05
C THR A 593 25.84 -7.11 5.64
N LEU A 594 25.52 -6.29 4.64
CA LEU A 594 25.42 -6.75 3.25
C LEU A 594 26.80 -7.16 2.70
N ARG A 595 27.85 -6.42 3.02
CA ARG A 595 29.22 -6.77 2.63
C ARG A 595 29.65 -8.11 3.23
N GLU A 596 29.46 -8.30 4.53
CA GLU A 596 29.78 -9.55 5.23
C GLU A 596 28.94 -10.72 4.68
N ALA A 597 27.67 -10.48 4.33
CA ALA A 597 26.84 -11.49 3.69
C ALA A 597 27.34 -11.88 2.30
N VAL A 598 27.84 -10.92 1.50
CA VAL A 598 28.47 -11.19 0.19
C VAL A 598 29.75 -11.99 0.36
N GLU A 599 30.63 -11.56 1.27
CA GLU A 599 31.89 -12.25 1.58
C GLU A 599 31.64 -13.69 2.07
N ALA A 600 30.61 -13.93 2.87
CA ALA A 600 30.31 -15.25 3.44
C ALA A 600 29.54 -16.19 2.48
N ASN A 601 28.61 -15.66 1.67
CA ASN A 601 27.61 -16.49 0.98
C ASN A 601 27.61 -16.34 -0.55
N TYR A 602 28.34 -15.37 -1.12
CA TYR A 602 28.29 -15.06 -2.55
C TYR A 602 29.67 -14.99 -3.22
N GLN A 603 30.74 -15.42 -2.54
CA GLN A 603 32.11 -15.33 -3.07
C GLN A 603 32.30 -15.99 -4.45
N ASP A 604 31.53 -17.04 -4.77
CA ASP A 604 31.60 -17.74 -6.06
C ASP A 604 30.78 -17.03 -7.17
N LYS A 605 29.97 -16.03 -6.81
CA LYS A 605 29.04 -15.34 -7.70
C LYS A 605 29.31 -13.84 -7.82
N ILE A 606 29.85 -13.20 -6.79
CA ILE A 606 30.04 -11.74 -6.72
C ILE A 606 31.52 -11.45 -6.45
N GLU A 607 32.18 -10.86 -7.43
CA GLU A 607 33.55 -10.35 -7.29
C GLU A 607 33.52 -8.84 -6.98
N ILE A 608 34.12 -8.42 -5.87
CA ILE A 608 34.23 -6.99 -5.51
C ILE A 608 35.62 -6.48 -5.88
N ARG A 609 35.70 -5.42 -6.69
CA ARG A 609 36.97 -4.74 -7.03
C ARG A 609 36.95 -3.28 -6.58
N THR A 610 37.82 -2.93 -5.64
CA THR A 610 38.00 -1.55 -5.15
C THR A 610 39.15 -0.86 -5.88
N SER A 611 39.27 0.46 -5.73
CA SER A 611 40.27 1.28 -6.45
C SER A 611 40.18 1.16 -7.99
N CYS A 612 38.97 0.91 -8.49
CA CYS A 612 38.64 0.71 -9.90
C CYS A 612 37.63 1.78 -10.36
N ARG A 613 38.11 2.84 -11.00
CA ARG A 613 37.25 3.93 -11.46
C ARG A 613 36.73 3.65 -12.87
N ALA A 614 35.44 3.38 -13.01
CA ALA A 614 34.80 3.30 -14.32
C ALA A 614 34.88 4.63 -15.07
N THR A 615 35.27 4.58 -16.34
CA THR A 615 35.51 5.76 -17.19
C THR A 615 34.60 5.80 -18.42
N LYS A 616 34.22 4.64 -18.97
CA LYS A 616 33.41 4.55 -20.20
C LYS A 616 32.61 3.26 -20.27
N LEU A 617 31.43 3.33 -20.89
CA LEU A 617 30.62 2.16 -21.22
C LEU A 617 30.98 1.64 -22.63
N GLU A 618 31.16 0.32 -22.75
CA GLU A 618 31.40 -0.35 -24.03
C GLU A 618 30.06 -0.70 -24.68
N GLN A 619 29.89 -0.36 -25.97
CA GLN A 619 28.66 -0.61 -26.72
C GLN A 619 28.94 -1.38 -28.02
N ARG A 620 28.17 -2.45 -28.27
CA ARG A 620 28.18 -3.22 -29.52
C ARG A 620 26.75 -3.35 -30.03
N ASP A 621 26.53 -3.02 -31.31
CA ASP A 621 25.20 -3.04 -31.95
C ASP A 621 24.12 -2.28 -31.17
N GLY A 622 24.48 -1.15 -30.57
CA GLY A 622 23.57 -0.32 -29.76
C GLY A 622 23.30 -0.86 -28.34
N ARG A 623 23.83 -2.02 -27.96
CA ARG A 623 23.72 -2.61 -26.61
C ARG A 623 24.97 -2.37 -25.79
N VAL A 624 24.80 -1.98 -24.53
CA VAL A 624 25.91 -1.89 -23.56
C VAL A 624 26.34 -3.30 -23.15
N CYS A 625 27.63 -3.60 -23.28
CA CYS A 625 28.19 -4.93 -23.08
C CYS A 625 29.52 -4.93 -22.29
N GLY A 626 29.82 -3.86 -21.56
CA GLY A 626 31.03 -3.80 -20.75
C GLY A 626 31.33 -2.41 -20.20
N VAL A 627 32.38 -2.34 -19.39
CA VAL A 627 32.83 -1.12 -18.72
C VAL A 627 34.34 -1.03 -18.83
N HIS A 628 34.84 0.11 -19.31
CA HIS A 628 36.24 0.50 -19.18
C HIS A 628 36.45 1.14 -17.82
N TYR A 629 37.53 0.79 -17.13
CA TYR A 629 37.88 1.32 -15.82
C TYR A 629 39.40 1.50 -15.65
N GLU A 630 39.78 2.52 -14.90
CA GLU A 630 41.13 2.75 -14.43
C GLU A 630 41.34 1.99 -13.12
N GLN A 631 42.27 1.05 -13.08
CA GLN A 631 42.72 0.40 -11.84
C GLN A 631 43.93 1.14 -11.29
N THR A 632 43.89 1.51 -10.00
CA THR A 632 45.06 2.08 -9.32
C THR A 632 45.86 0.95 -8.66
N SER A 633 47.12 0.79 -9.06
CA SER A 633 48.07 -0.16 -8.48
C SER A 633 49.35 0.55 -8.02
N GLU A 634 50.28 -0.18 -7.41
CA GLU A 634 51.62 0.34 -7.07
C GLU A 634 52.43 0.74 -8.32
N SER A 635 52.15 0.16 -9.50
CA SER A 635 52.81 0.45 -10.78
C SER A 635 52.24 1.66 -11.53
N GLY A 636 51.12 2.22 -11.07
CA GLY A 636 50.45 3.37 -11.70
C GLY A 636 48.97 3.12 -11.97
N LYS A 637 48.41 3.83 -12.96
CA LYS A 637 47.04 3.63 -13.42
C LYS A 637 47.04 2.78 -14.68
N GLU A 638 46.23 1.74 -14.69
CA GLU A 638 46.07 0.84 -15.83
C GLU A 638 44.62 0.90 -16.34
N ASP A 639 44.46 1.14 -17.65
CA ASP A 639 43.15 1.09 -18.32
C ASP A 639 42.78 -0.37 -18.61
N CYS A 640 41.63 -0.79 -18.10
CA CYS A 640 41.12 -2.14 -18.20
C CYS A 640 39.70 -2.16 -18.80
N LEU A 641 39.34 -3.25 -19.47
CA LEU A 641 37.97 -3.51 -19.94
C LEU A 641 37.41 -4.75 -19.22
N ILE A 642 36.22 -4.62 -18.65
CA ILE A 642 35.42 -5.77 -18.25
C ILE A 642 34.21 -5.94 -19.18
N GLU A 643 34.15 -7.07 -19.88
CA GLU A 643 32.98 -7.45 -20.66
C GLU A 643 31.88 -8.01 -19.75
N GLY A 644 30.63 -7.69 -20.07
CA GLY A 644 29.44 -8.17 -19.38
C GLY A 644 28.21 -8.15 -20.29
N ASP A 645 27.16 -8.88 -19.92
CA ASP A 645 25.90 -8.93 -20.65
C ASP A 645 25.00 -7.72 -20.34
N ALA A 646 25.14 -7.15 -19.14
CA ALA A 646 24.45 -5.95 -18.71
C ALA A 646 25.32 -5.13 -17.75
N VAL A 647 25.07 -3.82 -17.70
CA VAL A 647 25.73 -2.89 -16.78
C VAL A 647 24.68 -2.16 -15.93
N ILE A 648 24.91 -2.09 -14.62
CA ILE A 648 24.09 -1.34 -13.67
C ILE A 648 24.91 -0.18 -13.09
N LEU A 649 24.46 1.04 -13.31
CA LEU A 649 25.05 2.24 -12.71
C LEU A 649 24.43 2.49 -11.33
N THR A 650 25.26 2.45 -10.29
CA THR A 650 24.89 2.70 -8.88
C THR A 650 25.86 3.68 -8.23
N THR A 651 26.35 4.64 -9.02
CA THR A 651 27.51 5.51 -8.71
C THR A 651 27.23 6.65 -7.74
N GLY A 652 25.99 6.80 -7.26
CA GLY A 652 25.57 7.96 -6.48
C GLY A 652 25.47 9.24 -7.32
N GLY A 653 25.26 10.37 -6.64
CA GLY A 653 25.01 11.68 -7.23
C GLY A 653 26.26 12.50 -7.56
N PHE A 654 26.04 13.81 -7.76
CA PHE A 654 27.07 14.79 -8.14
C PHE A 654 27.21 15.97 -7.14
N GLY A 655 26.75 15.79 -5.90
CA GLY A 655 26.72 16.85 -4.87
C GLY A 655 28.09 17.29 -4.32
N CYS A 656 29.19 16.68 -4.77
CA CYS A 656 30.57 17.11 -4.47
C CYS A 656 31.39 17.35 -5.75
N ASP A 657 30.73 17.52 -6.89
CA ASP A 657 31.40 17.66 -8.17
C ASP A 657 32.09 19.04 -8.31
N LYS A 658 33.42 19.04 -8.19
CA LYS A 658 34.28 20.22 -8.25
C LYS A 658 35.12 20.28 -9.53
N SER A 659 34.85 19.42 -10.52
CA SER A 659 35.62 19.40 -11.77
C SER A 659 35.35 20.65 -12.62
N ASN A 660 36.18 20.86 -13.65
CA ASN A 660 35.99 21.97 -14.60
C ASN A 660 34.69 21.81 -15.41
N ASP A 661 34.31 20.58 -15.73
CA ASP A 661 33.06 20.18 -16.39
C ASP A 661 31.98 19.78 -15.36
N SER A 662 31.96 20.43 -14.19
CA SER A 662 31.09 20.08 -13.08
C SER A 662 29.61 20.13 -13.46
N LEU A 663 28.89 19.02 -13.25
CA LEU A 663 27.45 18.94 -13.42
C LEU A 663 26.73 19.89 -12.46
N LEU A 664 27.26 20.03 -11.24
CA LEU A 664 26.71 20.95 -10.24
C LEU A 664 26.78 22.39 -10.73
N LYS A 665 27.93 22.84 -11.26
CA LYS A 665 28.09 24.21 -11.79
C LYS A 665 27.24 24.45 -13.04
N GLN A 666 27.10 23.44 -13.90
CA GLN A 666 26.29 23.52 -15.12
C GLN A 666 24.80 23.73 -14.82
N HIS A 667 24.26 23.03 -13.82
CA HIS A 667 22.82 23.02 -13.55
C HIS A 667 22.40 23.91 -12.38
N ARG A 668 23.30 24.17 -11.42
CA ARG A 668 23.08 24.98 -10.21
C ARG A 668 24.29 25.86 -9.86
N PRO A 669 24.67 26.81 -10.74
CA PRO A 669 25.77 27.73 -10.48
C PRO A 669 25.54 28.58 -9.22
N ASP A 670 24.29 28.80 -8.82
CA ASP A 670 23.91 29.49 -7.58
C ASP A 670 24.33 28.75 -6.30
N LEU A 671 24.68 27.46 -6.39
CA LEU A 671 25.16 26.67 -5.25
C LEU A 671 26.70 26.61 -5.16
N GLU A 672 27.42 27.32 -6.03
CA GLU A 672 28.86 27.42 -5.94
C GLU A 672 29.30 28.03 -4.60
N GLY A 673 30.28 27.43 -3.94
CA GLY A 673 30.76 27.86 -2.62
C GLY A 673 29.92 27.39 -1.42
N ILE A 674 28.76 26.79 -1.64
CA ILE A 674 27.98 26.15 -0.56
C ILE A 674 28.69 24.85 -0.13
N PRO A 675 28.91 24.62 1.18
CA PRO A 675 29.57 23.39 1.64
C PRO A 675 28.67 22.17 1.40
N THR A 676 29.25 20.98 1.39
CA THR A 676 28.54 19.73 1.11
C THR A 676 28.67 18.75 2.27
N THR A 677 27.72 17.83 2.38
CA THR A 677 27.81 16.68 3.31
C THR A 677 28.31 15.42 2.60
N ASN A 678 28.52 15.48 1.28
CA ASN A 678 28.91 14.37 0.44
C ASN A 678 30.38 13.99 0.62
N GLY A 679 30.72 12.73 0.32
CA GLY A 679 32.12 12.35 0.13
C GLY A 679 32.71 12.93 -1.16
N PRO A 680 34.06 13.02 -1.27
CA PRO A 680 34.72 13.54 -2.48
C PRO A 680 34.45 12.68 -3.73
N PHE A 681 34.01 11.43 -3.55
CA PHE A 681 33.64 10.52 -4.62
C PHE A 681 32.31 10.85 -5.33
N ALA A 682 31.45 11.71 -4.77
CA ALA A 682 30.13 12.02 -5.35
C ALA A 682 30.23 13.06 -6.49
N THR A 683 30.83 12.63 -7.61
CA THR A 683 31.23 13.49 -8.74
C THR A 683 30.35 13.34 -9.97
N GLY A 684 29.34 12.45 -9.99
CA GLY A 684 28.45 12.28 -11.15
C GLY A 684 29.03 11.48 -12.33
N ASP A 685 30.02 10.61 -12.09
CA ASP A 685 30.68 9.81 -13.14
C ASP A 685 29.67 8.95 -13.94
N GLY A 686 28.73 8.29 -13.26
CA GLY A 686 27.71 7.46 -13.92
C GLY A 686 26.73 8.27 -14.77
N VAL A 687 26.36 9.48 -14.34
CA VAL A 687 25.50 10.38 -15.14
C VAL A 687 26.19 10.73 -16.45
N ARG A 688 27.47 11.12 -16.41
CA ARG A 688 28.26 11.43 -17.62
C ARG A 688 28.36 10.22 -18.56
N MET A 689 28.61 9.03 -18.02
CA MET A 689 28.67 7.81 -18.83
C MET A 689 27.34 7.50 -19.53
N GLY A 690 26.20 7.71 -18.87
CA GLY A 690 24.88 7.56 -19.49
C GLY A 690 24.62 8.60 -20.59
N VAL A 691 24.93 9.88 -20.33
CA VAL A 691 24.78 10.98 -21.29
C VAL A 691 25.63 10.75 -22.54
N ALA A 692 26.82 10.20 -22.39
CA ALA A 692 27.68 9.84 -23.52
C ALA A 692 27.03 8.82 -24.49
N LEU A 693 26.03 8.07 -24.03
CA LEU A 693 25.21 7.15 -24.83
C LEU A 693 23.85 7.73 -25.25
N GLY A 694 23.61 9.02 -24.97
CA GLY A 694 22.37 9.71 -25.28
C GLY A 694 21.24 9.52 -24.26
N ALA A 695 21.55 9.02 -23.05
CA ALA A 695 20.55 8.87 -21.98
C ALA A 695 19.86 10.21 -21.69
N ASN A 696 18.55 10.16 -21.47
CA ASN A 696 17.78 11.31 -21.06
C ASN A 696 18.11 11.67 -19.60
N LEU A 697 18.12 12.97 -19.31
CA LEU A 697 18.28 13.50 -17.95
C LEU A 697 16.99 14.13 -17.48
N ILE A 698 16.76 14.09 -16.18
CA ILE A 698 15.59 14.68 -15.56
C ILE A 698 16.00 15.41 -14.29
N ASP A 699 15.34 16.55 -14.00
CA ASP A 699 15.46 17.30 -12.75
C ASP A 699 16.89 17.68 -12.32
N MET A 700 17.83 17.86 -13.27
CA MET A 700 19.24 18.13 -12.96
C MET A 700 19.47 19.41 -12.14
N ASP A 701 18.55 20.39 -12.21
CA ASP A 701 18.58 21.61 -11.39
C ASP A 701 18.06 21.38 -9.96
N LYS A 702 17.47 20.22 -9.66
CA LYS A 702 16.92 19.88 -8.35
C LYS A 702 18.02 19.28 -7.47
N VAL A 703 18.81 20.17 -6.87
CA VAL A 703 19.82 19.85 -5.86
C VAL A 703 19.35 20.30 -4.48
N GLN A 704 19.29 19.36 -3.53
CA GLN A 704 18.78 19.61 -2.18
C GLN A 704 19.91 20.09 -1.26
N LEU A 705 19.60 21.14 -0.51
CA LEU A 705 20.34 21.54 0.68
C LEU A 705 19.74 20.83 1.90
N HIS A 706 20.57 20.11 2.66
CA HIS A 706 20.21 19.75 4.02
C HIS A 706 20.28 21.01 4.88
N PRO A 707 19.26 21.33 5.69
CA PRO A 707 19.25 22.58 6.46
C PRO A 707 20.34 22.61 7.54
N THR A 708 20.78 21.44 8.01
CA THR A 708 21.68 21.33 9.16
C THR A 708 22.91 20.48 8.83
N GLY A 709 23.99 21.13 8.41
CA GLY A 709 25.36 20.62 8.44
C GLY A 709 26.11 21.26 9.61
N PHE A 710 26.78 20.46 10.44
CA PHE A 710 27.51 20.99 11.60
C PHE A 710 28.63 21.94 11.15
N ILE A 711 28.72 23.08 11.83
CA ILE A 711 29.91 23.92 11.80
C ILE A 711 30.80 23.45 12.94
N ASP A 712 31.94 22.85 12.61
CA ASP A 712 32.98 22.59 13.59
C ASP A 712 33.66 23.92 13.95
N PRO A 713 33.60 24.38 15.21
CA PRO A 713 34.26 25.63 15.61
C PRO A 713 35.78 25.60 15.41
N LYS A 714 36.40 24.41 15.32
CA LYS A 714 37.84 24.25 15.08
C LYS A 714 38.21 24.34 13.60
N ASP A 715 37.24 24.13 12.70
CA ASP A 715 37.43 24.20 11.24
C ASP A 715 36.13 24.69 10.56
N PRO A 716 35.71 25.95 10.82
CA PRO A 716 34.45 26.47 10.32
C PRO A 716 34.45 26.67 8.80
N GLY A 717 35.63 26.77 8.19
CA GLY A 717 35.85 26.91 6.74
C GLY A 717 35.76 25.60 5.96
N ASN A 718 35.67 24.43 6.61
CA ASN A 718 35.68 23.16 5.91
C ASN A 718 34.57 23.07 4.84
N PRO A 719 34.90 22.84 3.56
CA PRO A 719 33.89 22.75 2.50
C PRO A 719 33.05 21.47 2.60
N THR A 720 33.42 20.52 3.46
CA THR A 720 32.68 19.30 3.75
C THR A 720 32.23 19.29 5.21
N LYS A 721 30.93 19.36 5.45
CA LYS A 721 30.36 19.35 6.83
C LYS A 721 29.95 17.94 7.25
N PHE A 722 30.10 17.65 8.54
CA PHE A 722 29.40 16.53 9.14
C PHE A 722 27.90 16.82 9.10
N LEU A 723 27.11 15.85 8.65
CA LEU A 723 25.66 15.98 8.66
C LEU A 723 25.17 16.06 10.11
N ALA A 724 24.41 17.10 10.44
CA ALA A 724 23.57 17.08 11.63
C ALA A 724 22.26 16.39 11.25
N PRO A 725 22.07 15.10 11.60
CA PRO A 725 20.97 14.31 11.07
C PRO A 725 19.62 14.95 11.38
N GLU A 726 18.69 14.80 10.45
CA GLU A 726 17.31 15.26 10.64
C GLU A 726 16.64 14.67 11.88
N ALA A 727 17.07 13.49 12.31
CA ALA A 727 16.65 12.87 13.57
C ALA A 727 16.93 13.73 14.81
N ILE A 728 17.88 14.66 14.79
CA ILE A 728 18.08 15.63 15.89
C ILE A 728 16.82 16.50 16.05
N ARG A 729 16.31 17.06 14.95
CA ARG A 729 15.05 17.82 14.92
C ARG A 729 13.84 16.90 15.15
N GLY A 730 13.87 15.71 14.54
CA GLY A 730 12.85 14.65 14.70
C GLY A 730 12.66 14.15 16.13
N SER A 731 13.70 14.27 16.96
CA SER A 731 13.69 13.94 18.38
C SER A 731 13.39 15.13 19.29
N GLY A 732 13.13 16.33 18.72
CA GLY A 732 12.70 17.51 19.49
C GLY A 732 13.67 18.69 19.51
N GLY A 733 14.79 18.61 18.79
CA GLY A 733 15.72 19.74 18.66
C GLY A 733 15.06 20.96 18.00
N ILE A 734 15.13 22.13 18.66
CA ILE A 734 14.61 23.40 18.13
C ILE A 734 15.72 24.21 17.45
N LEU A 735 15.34 25.07 16.49
CA LEU A 735 16.27 25.98 15.81
C LEU A 735 16.06 27.42 16.28
N VAL A 736 17.13 28.08 16.71
CA VAL A 736 17.11 29.50 17.09
C VAL A 736 18.18 30.29 16.32
N ASN A 737 17.89 31.57 16.07
CA ASN A 737 18.83 32.50 15.48
C ASN A 737 19.77 33.11 16.54
N SER A 738 20.65 34.02 16.12
CA SER A 738 21.60 34.74 17.00
C SER A 738 20.91 35.57 18.08
N GLN A 739 19.63 35.92 17.91
CA GLN A 739 18.83 36.63 18.92
C GLN A 739 18.11 35.67 19.89
N GLY A 740 18.33 34.35 19.80
CA GLY A 740 17.69 33.36 20.66
C GLY A 740 16.22 33.07 20.31
N ARG A 741 15.74 33.47 19.12
CA ARG A 741 14.34 33.30 18.70
C ARG A 741 14.17 32.16 17.71
N ARG A 742 13.07 31.42 17.84
CA ARG A 742 12.60 30.46 16.81
C ARG A 742 12.05 31.21 15.60
N PHE A 743 12.21 30.62 14.41
CA PHE A 743 11.85 31.27 13.14
C PHE A 743 11.23 30.33 12.10
N VAL A 744 11.11 29.03 12.38
CA VAL A 744 10.59 28.03 11.44
C VAL A 744 10.02 26.81 12.18
N ASP A 745 9.10 26.08 11.56
CA ASP A 745 8.82 24.70 11.98
C ASP A 745 9.98 23.79 11.57
N GLU A 746 10.69 23.26 12.57
CA GLU A 746 11.87 22.43 12.40
C GLU A 746 11.57 21.08 11.72
N LEU A 747 10.30 20.67 11.64
CA LEU A 747 9.86 19.45 10.93
C LEU A 747 9.22 19.75 9.58
N ASN A 748 9.35 20.97 9.07
CA ASN A 748 8.95 21.31 7.71
C ASN A 748 9.90 20.69 6.66
N LEU A 749 9.60 20.90 5.38
CA LEU A 749 10.44 20.47 4.26
C LEU A 749 11.85 21.08 4.38
N ARG A 750 12.88 20.30 4.01
CA ARG A 750 14.28 20.74 4.04
C ARG A 750 14.52 22.05 3.29
N SER A 751 13.87 22.23 2.14
CA SER A 751 13.91 23.46 1.35
C SER A 751 13.38 24.68 2.13
N VAL A 752 12.29 24.51 2.88
CA VAL A 752 11.69 25.55 3.72
C VAL A 752 12.62 25.90 4.88
N VAL A 753 13.15 24.90 5.59
CA VAL A 753 14.05 25.13 6.73
C VAL A 753 15.37 25.77 6.28
N ALA A 754 15.96 25.30 5.17
CA ALA A 754 17.20 25.86 4.63
C ALA A 754 17.03 27.33 4.20
N ALA A 755 15.93 27.64 3.49
CA ALA A 755 15.60 29.01 3.11
C ALA A 755 15.33 29.91 4.34
N ALA A 756 14.71 29.35 5.38
CA ALA A 756 14.45 30.08 6.61
C ALA A 756 15.75 30.43 7.36
N ILE A 757 16.76 29.53 7.38
CA ILE A 757 18.08 29.84 7.95
C ILE A 757 18.76 30.94 7.12
N GLN A 758 18.75 30.83 5.79
CA GLN A 758 19.35 31.85 4.92
C GLN A 758 18.71 33.24 5.08
N LYS A 759 17.41 33.29 5.34
CA LYS A 759 16.66 34.55 5.47
C LYS A 759 16.77 35.19 6.86
N ASN A 760 16.73 34.39 7.92
CA ASN A 760 16.50 34.88 9.29
C ASN A 760 17.72 34.78 10.21
N CYS A 761 18.85 34.27 9.73
CA CYS A 761 20.05 34.10 10.52
C CYS A 761 21.23 34.91 9.98
N ASP A 762 22.11 35.31 10.89
CA ASP A 762 23.36 36.00 10.55
C ASP A 762 24.41 35.01 10.02
N PRO A 763 25.32 35.47 9.13
CA PRO A 763 26.50 34.71 8.74
C PRO A 763 27.37 34.31 9.94
N TYR A 764 27.93 33.11 9.91
CA TYR A 764 28.94 32.70 10.88
C TYR A 764 30.19 33.56 10.75
N ARG A 765 30.72 34.08 11.87
CA ARG A 765 31.92 34.91 11.91
C ARG A 765 32.91 34.38 12.93
N ASP A 766 34.15 34.22 12.50
CA ASP A 766 35.29 33.90 13.37
C ASP A 766 36.54 34.62 12.86
N GLY A 767 36.96 35.67 13.57
CA GLY A 767 37.98 36.61 13.09
C GLY A 767 37.58 37.24 11.73
N ASP A 768 38.48 37.12 10.75
CA ASP A 768 38.26 37.61 9.37
C ASP A 768 37.44 36.64 8.51
N PHE A 769 37.18 35.40 8.98
CA PHE A 769 36.38 34.43 8.25
C PHE A 769 34.89 34.75 8.34
N VAL A 770 34.22 34.80 7.19
CA VAL A 770 32.77 34.96 7.07
C VAL A 770 32.19 33.74 6.34
N GLY A 771 31.45 32.92 7.08
CA GLY A 771 30.77 31.74 6.58
C GLY A 771 29.35 32.05 6.08
N LEU A 772 28.56 31.00 5.89
CA LEU A 772 27.15 31.11 5.54
C LEU A 772 26.27 31.46 6.75
N PRO A 773 25.03 31.94 6.52
CA PRO A 773 24.00 32.03 7.55
C PRO A 773 23.86 30.72 8.33
N PHE A 774 23.87 30.80 9.65
CA PHE A 774 23.81 29.62 10.52
C PHE A 774 22.79 29.77 11.63
N ALA A 775 22.23 28.66 12.09
CA ALA A 775 21.35 28.60 13.25
C ALA A 775 22.00 27.80 14.38
N TRP A 776 21.46 27.96 15.58
CA TRP A 776 21.75 27.10 16.72
C TRP A 776 20.66 26.05 16.85
N VAL A 777 21.06 24.80 17.08
CA VAL A 777 20.15 23.73 17.48
C VAL A 777 20.27 23.49 18.97
N ILE A 778 19.14 23.44 19.68
CA ILE A 778 19.07 23.20 21.13
C ILE A 778 18.32 21.90 21.39
N LEU A 779 18.87 21.04 22.25
CA LEU A 779 18.22 19.80 22.69
C LEU A 779 18.06 19.76 24.21
N SER A 780 16.82 19.53 24.67
CA SER A 780 16.52 19.15 26.05
C SER A 780 17.07 17.76 26.38
N GLN A 781 17.14 17.41 27.66
CA GLN A 781 17.54 16.07 28.07
C GLN A 781 16.64 14.99 27.43
N GLU A 782 15.33 15.22 27.38
CA GLU A 782 14.37 14.29 26.74
C GLU A 782 14.65 14.15 25.23
N ALA A 783 14.96 15.24 24.53
CA ALA A 783 15.34 15.17 23.12
C ALA A 783 16.64 14.38 22.90
N GLN A 784 17.59 14.47 23.84
CA GLN A 784 18.83 13.69 23.80
C GLN A 784 18.56 12.19 23.98
N GLU A 785 17.66 11.82 24.89
CA GLU A 785 17.21 10.44 25.11
C GLU A 785 16.52 9.87 23.87
N LEU A 786 15.60 10.63 23.26
CA LEU A 786 14.90 10.25 22.04
C LEU A 786 15.81 10.17 20.81
N PHE A 787 16.83 11.02 20.71
CA PHE A 787 17.82 10.95 19.63
C PHE A 787 18.71 9.71 19.77
N GLY A 788 18.97 9.33 21.02
CA GLY A 788 19.84 8.25 21.45
C GLY A 788 21.11 8.81 22.07
N PRO A 789 21.29 8.76 23.40
CA PRO A 789 22.48 9.27 24.09
C PRO A 789 23.81 8.76 23.50
N PRO A 790 23.93 7.49 23.10
CA PRO A 790 25.16 7.00 22.47
C PRO A 790 25.43 7.69 21.12
N THR A 791 24.38 7.96 20.35
CA THR A 791 24.49 8.60 19.03
C THR A 791 24.88 10.06 19.20
N LEU A 792 24.30 10.72 20.20
CA LEU A 792 24.72 12.06 20.59
C LEU A 792 26.18 12.10 21.02
N GLY A 793 26.63 11.16 21.86
CA GLY A 793 28.00 11.09 22.35
C GLY A 793 29.05 10.98 21.23
N PHE A 794 28.71 10.36 20.10
CA PHE A 794 29.56 10.41 18.90
C PHE A 794 29.76 11.84 18.38
N TYR A 795 28.71 12.66 18.27
CA TYR A 795 28.84 14.04 17.78
C TYR A 795 29.40 14.97 18.86
N LYS A 796 28.96 14.80 20.11
CA LYS A 796 29.32 15.65 21.25
C LYS A 796 30.72 15.33 21.76
N ASP A 797 30.96 14.11 22.22
CA ASP A 797 32.16 13.76 22.98
C ASP A 797 33.32 13.38 22.05
N ARG A 798 33.04 12.64 20.97
CA ARG A 798 34.08 12.20 20.02
C ARG A 798 34.44 13.27 18.99
N LEU A 799 33.46 13.96 18.42
CA LEU A 799 33.71 14.99 17.40
C LEU A 799 33.80 16.41 17.99
N GLY A 800 33.28 16.66 19.19
CA GLY A 800 33.32 18.00 19.81
C GLY A 800 32.40 19.02 19.15
N LEU A 801 31.31 18.58 18.52
CA LEU A 801 30.40 19.44 17.74
C LEU A 801 29.26 20.05 18.56
N PHE A 802 29.10 19.61 19.82
CA PHE A 802 28.10 20.12 20.75
C PHE A 802 28.75 20.77 21.98
N GLU A 803 28.10 21.80 22.50
CA GLU A 803 28.41 22.44 23.77
C GLU A 803 27.35 22.06 24.80
N ALA A 804 27.78 21.77 26.03
CA ALA A 804 26.87 21.46 27.14
C ALA A 804 26.55 22.73 27.94
N CYS A 805 25.30 22.88 28.35
CA CYS A 805 24.82 24.01 29.14
C CYS A 805 24.00 23.51 30.31
N ASP A 806 24.27 24.04 31.50
CA ASP A 806 23.60 23.59 32.73
C ASP A 806 22.16 24.09 32.82
N ASP A 807 21.84 25.22 32.17
CA ASP A 807 20.52 25.84 32.12
C ASP A 807 20.35 26.75 30.88
N ILE A 808 19.18 27.41 30.76
CA ILE A 808 18.86 28.32 29.66
C ILE A 808 19.72 29.59 29.67
N ASP A 809 20.16 30.06 30.84
CA ASP A 809 21.01 31.25 30.92
C ASP A 809 22.42 30.96 30.35
N ALA A 810 22.96 29.77 30.65
CA ALA A 810 24.18 29.25 30.04
C ALA A 810 24.02 29.07 28.52
N CYS A 811 22.85 28.60 28.06
CA CYS A 811 22.57 28.53 26.62
C CYS A 811 22.60 29.90 25.95
N ALA A 812 21.96 30.91 26.57
CA ALA A 812 21.94 32.27 26.05
C ALA A 812 23.34 32.88 26.01
N ALA A 813 24.16 32.64 27.03
CA ALA A 813 25.56 33.05 27.06
C ALA A 813 26.38 32.40 25.92
N CYS A 814 26.18 31.11 25.64
CA CYS A 814 26.84 30.42 24.53
C CYS A 814 26.41 30.96 23.15
N ILE A 815 25.13 31.29 22.99
CA ILE A 815 24.59 31.88 21.76
C ILE A 815 25.04 33.33 21.59
N GLY A 816 25.26 34.04 22.69
CA GLY A 816 25.50 35.49 22.73
C GLY A 816 24.21 36.31 22.65
N CYS A 817 23.08 35.78 23.14
CA CYS A 817 21.76 36.44 23.12
C CYS A 817 21.27 36.85 24.51
N ASP A 818 20.18 37.61 24.56
CA ASP A 818 19.51 37.98 25.81
C ASP A 818 18.85 36.73 26.45
N PRO A 819 19.23 36.36 27.70
CA PRO A 819 18.67 35.20 28.37
C PRO A 819 17.14 35.27 28.55
N GLN A 820 16.58 36.46 28.71
CA GLN A 820 15.13 36.63 28.85
C GLN A 820 14.41 36.28 27.54
N VAL A 821 14.98 36.65 26.39
CA VAL A 821 14.41 36.32 25.07
C VAL A 821 14.42 34.81 24.81
N LEU A 822 15.48 34.11 25.22
CA LEU A 822 15.54 32.66 25.07
C LEU A 822 14.55 31.95 26.00
N LYS A 823 14.42 32.41 27.26
CA LYS A 823 13.41 31.90 28.20
C LYS A 823 11.99 32.06 27.66
N GLU A 824 11.66 33.22 27.10
CA GLU A 824 10.36 33.47 26.44
C GLU A 824 10.15 32.55 25.23
N THR A 825 11.19 32.34 24.42
CA THR A 825 11.13 31.44 23.27
C THR A 825 10.83 30.00 23.68
N VAL A 826 11.47 29.52 24.75
CA VAL A 826 11.25 28.18 25.29
C VAL A 826 9.87 28.06 25.98
N ALA A 827 9.44 29.06 26.74
CA ALA A 827 8.10 29.08 27.32
C ALA A 827 6.99 29.07 26.24
N ALA A 828 7.19 29.79 25.15
CA ALA A 828 6.28 29.79 24.01
C ALA A 828 6.22 28.42 23.31
N TYR A 829 7.35 27.72 23.20
CA TYR A 829 7.40 26.34 22.67
C TYR A 829 6.57 25.39 23.54
N GLU A 830 6.73 25.42 24.86
CA GLU A 830 5.97 24.54 25.77
C GLU A 830 4.47 24.85 25.78
N THR A 831 4.12 26.14 25.70
CA THR A 831 2.73 26.58 25.55
C THR A 831 2.12 26.04 24.24
N ALA A 832 2.84 26.18 23.13
CA ALA A 832 2.40 25.68 21.83
C ALA A 832 2.27 24.15 21.79
N ARG A 833 3.20 23.43 22.45
CA ARG A 833 3.15 21.98 22.59
C ARG A 833 1.87 21.54 23.31
N SER A 834 1.52 22.22 24.40
CA SER A 834 0.30 21.96 25.17
C SER A 834 -0.97 22.32 24.39
N GLY A 835 -0.92 23.35 23.55
CA GLY A 835 -2.03 23.80 22.70
C GLY A 835 -2.16 23.08 21.35
N GLY A 836 -1.20 22.23 20.98
CA GLY A 836 -1.20 21.45 19.72
C GLY A 836 -0.71 22.21 18.47
N ILE A 837 -0.56 23.54 18.53
CA ILE A 837 -0.01 24.34 17.41
C ILE A 837 0.78 25.55 17.91
N CYS A 838 1.90 25.83 17.26
CA CYS A 838 2.69 27.05 17.44
C CYS A 838 2.25 28.11 16.44
N GLU A 839 1.54 29.15 16.87
CA GLU A 839 1.07 30.24 15.98
C GLU A 839 2.21 30.95 15.25
N GLN A 840 3.38 31.07 15.90
CA GLN A 840 4.54 31.76 15.32
C GLN A 840 5.16 31.00 14.15
N THR A 841 5.18 29.67 14.21
CA THR A 841 5.94 28.85 13.25
C THR A 841 5.07 27.86 12.47
N GLY A 842 3.79 27.71 12.82
CA GLY A 842 2.88 26.68 12.30
C GLY A 842 3.22 25.25 12.72
N LYS A 843 4.11 25.07 13.71
CA LYS A 843 4.56 23.74 14.17
C LYS A 843 3.43 23.04 14.90
N MET A 844 3.15 21.79 14.53
CA MET A 844 2.09 20.95 15.13
C MET A 844 2.60 19.66 15.78
N VAL A 845 3.86 19.28 15.53
CA VAL A 845 4.45 18.04 16.05
C VAL A 845 5.61 18.38 16.97
N PHE A 846 5.51 17.95 18.23
CA PHE A 846 6.43 18.29 19.31
C PHE A 846 6.93 17.01 20.00
N PRO A 847 8.07 16.46 19.55
CA PRO A 847 8.54 15.15 20.01
C PRO A 847 9.01 15.09 21.47
N SER A 848 9.46 16.21 22.02
CA SER A 848 9.99 16.31 23.39
C SER A 848 9.54 17.62 24.06
N ASN A 849 9.60 17.63 25.38
CA ASN A 849 9.45 18.84 26.19
C ASN A 849 10.73 19.67 26.12
N LEU A 850 10.57 20.99 26.25
CA LEU A 850 11.66 21.94 26.46
C LEU A 850 11.10 23.08 27.30
N THR A 851 11.59 23.23 28.53
CA THR A 851 11.05 24.22 29.49
C THR A 851 12.13 25.20 29.97
N PRO A 852 11.75 26.40 30.47
CA PRO A 852 12.73 27.35 31.01
C PRO A 852 13.54 26.83 32.21
N ASN A 853 13.07 25.75 32.85
CA ASN A 853 13.69 25.13 34.02
C ASN A 853 14.53 23.89 33.66
N ASP A 854 14.64 23.56 32.38
CA ASP A 854 15.40 22.40 31.96
C ASP A 854 16.87 22.56 32.31
N THR A 855 17.44 21.48 32.83
CA THR A 855 18.86 21.38 33.14
C THR A 855 19.50 20.35 32.19
N LYS A 856 20.80 20.47 31.91
CA LYS A 856 21.56 19.59 31.00
C LYS A 856 21.16 19.71 29.53
N LEU A 857 21.22 20.93 29.01
CA LEU A 857 20.96 21.24 27.60
C LEU A 857 22.23 21.02 26.76
N VAL A 858 22.07 20.77 25.47
CA VAL A 858 23.17 20.79 24.51
C VAL A 858 22.85 21.62 23.27
N LEU A 859 23.89 22.29 22.75
CA LEU A 859 23.82 23.23 21.64
C LEU A 859 24.78 22.84 20.52
N ALA A 860 24.40 23.05 19.26
CA ALA A 860 25.35 22.99 18.15
C ALA A 860 25.04 24.03 17.07
N ARG A 861 26.06 24.38 16.28
CA ARG A 861 25.97 25.34 15.17
C ARG A 861 25.72 24.60 13.87
N VAL A 862 24.73 25.04 13.10
CA VAL A 862 24.30 24.35 11.87
C VAL A 862 24.07 25.32 10.73
N THR A 863 24.52 24.94 9.53
CA THR A 863 24.33 25.71 8.28
C THR A 863 23.74 24.83 7.18
N PRO A 864 22.96 25.39 6.23
CA PRO A 864 22.59 24.69 5.02
C PRO A 864 23.81 24.16 4.27
N SER A 865 23.71 22.93 3.74
CA SER A 865 24.80 22.26 3.00
C SER A 865 24.24 21.39 1.88
N ILE A 866 24.91 21.35 0.73
CA ILE A 866 24.57 20.46 -0.40
C ILE A 866 24.57 19.01 0.11
N HIS A 867 23.52 18.27 -0.22
CA HIS A 867 23.30 16.97 0.39
C HIS A 867 22.93 15.88 -0.59
N TYR A 868 22.00 16.14 -1.51
CA TYR A 868 21.49 15.12 -2.42
C TYR A 868 21.12 15.74 -3.76
N THR A 869 21.40 15.04 -4.86
CA THR A 869 21.01 15.46 -6.21
C THR A 869 19.82 14.64 -6.68
N MET A 870 18.63 15.24 -6.75
CA MET A 870 17.39 14.53 -7.14
C MET A 870 17.31 14.29 -8.64
N GLY A 871 18.01 15.10 -9.43
CA GLY A 871 18.17 14.89 -10.85
C GLY A 871 19.23 13.85 -11.18
N GLY A 872 19.05 13.20 -12.32
CA GLY A 872 19.95 12.17 -12.80
C GLY A 872 19.45 11.52 -14.09
N LEU A 873 19.89 10.29 -14.33
CA LEU A 873 19.44 9.47 -15.45
C LEU A 873 17.95 9.16 -15.32
N ASP A 874 17.20 9.36 -16.41
CA ASP A 874 15.80 8.95 -16.51
C ASP A 874 15.70 7.42 -16.58
N ILE A 875 14.89 6.84 -15.68
CA ILE A 875 14.66 5.39 -15.61
C ILE A 875 13.16 5.08 -15.61
N ASN A 876 12.82 3.91 -16.13
CA ASN A 876 11.48 3.36 -15.91
C ASN A 876 11.42 2.53 -14.60
N ALA A 877 10.23 2.06 -14.22
CA ALA A 877 10.03 1.28 -12.99
C ALA A 877 10.76 -0.09 -12.96
N SER A 878 11.42 -0.50 -14.04
CA SER A 878 12.31 -1.67 -14.12
C SER A 878 13.80 -1.32 -14.01
N GLY A 879 14.14 -0.05 -13.72
CA GLY A 879 15.54 0.41 -13.60
C GLY A 879 16.27 0.54 -14.93
N GLU A 880 15.58 0.43 -16.06
CA GLU A 880 16.17 0.55 -17.40
C GLU A 880 16.38 2.03 -17.75
N VAL A 881 17.58 2.42 -18.22
CA VAL A 881 17.90 3.82 -18.56
C VAL A 881 17.22 4.22 -19.87
N GLN A 882 16.51 5.36 -19.87
CA GLN A 882 15.68 5.81 -20.99
C GLN A 882 16.42 6.76 -21.95
N VAL A 883 16.04 6.73 -23.23
CA VAL A 883 16.44 7.69 -24.26
C VAL A 883 15.21 8.35 -24.90
N LEU A 884 15.37 9.62 -25.28
CA LEU A 884 14.41 10.30 -26.14
C LEU A 884 14.62 9.83 -27.58
N ILE A 885 13.55 9.37 -28.23
CA ILE A 885 13.57 8.96 -29.64
C ILE A 885 12.62 9.84 -30.45
N ALA A 886 13.03 10.24 -31.65
CA ALA A 886 12.28 11.16 -32.51
C ALA A 886 10.89 10.61 -32.92
N ASP A 887 10.71 9.28 -32.95
CA ASP A 887 9.45 8.59 -33.22
C ASP A 887 8.68 8.21 -31.94
N SER A 888 9.04 8.76 -30.76
CA SER A 888 8.29 8.58 -29.50
C SER A 888 6.95 9.33 -29.53
N VAL A 889 6.11 8.99 -30.48
CA VAL A 889 4.72 9.43 -30.47
C VAL A 889 3.99 8.61 -29.42
N ILE A 890 3.12 9.26 -28.65
CA ILE A 890 2.30 8.62 -27.59
C ILE A 890 3.13 8.28 -26.33
N GLY A 891 4.26 8.95 -26.09
CA GLY A 891 4.94 8.98 -24.78
C GLY A 891 5.61 7.67 -24.34
N HIS A 892 6.16 6.90 -25.29
CA HIS A 892 7.00 5.75 -25.01
C HIS A 892 8.48 6.10 -25.23
N HIS A 893 9.25 6.09 -24.15
CA HIS A 893 10.71 6.11 -24.21
C HIS A 893 11.23 4.70 -24.54
N ARG A 894 12.29 4.62 -25.34
CA ARG A 894 13.05 3.38 -25.50
C ARG A 894 14.11 3.34 -24.41
N HIS A 895 14.47 2.16 -23.92
CA HIS A 895 15.61 2.02 -23.04
C HIS A 895 16.91 1.83 -23.85
N ILE A 896 18.05 2.13 -23.24
CA ILE A 896 19.37 1.76 -23.76
C ILE A 896 19.58 0.27 -23.47
N PRO A 897 19.64 -0.61 -24.50
CA PRO A 897 19.75 -2.05 -24.28
C PRO A 897 20.97 -2.41 -23.42
N GLY A 898 20.75 -3.20 -22.37
CA GLY A 898 21.81 -3.66 -21.46
C GLY A 898 22.26 -2.65 -20.40
N LEU A 899 21.65 -1.46 -20.33
CA LEU A 899 21.99 -0.43 -19.34
C LEU A 899 20.87 -0.18 -18.34
N PHE A 900 21.21 -0.34 -17.06
CA PHE A 900 20.33 -0.11 -15.91
C PHE A 900 20.95 0.92 -14.96
N ALA A 901 20.13 1.51 -14.10
CA ALA A 901 20.61 2.41 -13.05
C ALA A 901 19.70 2.37 -11.82
N ALA A 902 20.30 2.61 -10.65
CA ALA A 902 19.58 2.68 -9.38
C ALA A 902 20.27 3.59 -8.35
N GLY A 903 19.46 4.20 -7.47
CA GLY A 903 19.92 5.12 -6.44
C GLY A 903 20.09 6.56 -6.97
N GLU A 904 20.89 7.36 -6.27
CA GLU A 904 21.05 8.82 -6.52
C GLU A 904 21.62 9.19 -7.90
N VAL A 905 22.12 8.22 -8.68
CA VAL A 905 22.50 8.47 -10.09
C VAL A 905 21.28 8.68 -10.99
N THR A 906 20.08 8.32 -10.51
CA THR A 906 18.81 8.39 -11.23
C THR A 906 17.98 9.58 -10.79
N GLY A 907 17.05 10.03 -11.65
CA GLY A 907 16.09 11.06 -11.32
C GLY A 907 14.63 10.61 -11.50
N GLY A 908 13.69 11.46 -11.06
CA GLY A 908 12.25 11.23 -11.21
C GLY A 908 11.54 10.63 -10.00
N VAL A 909 12.25 10.08 -9.01
CA VAL A 909 11.62 9.55 -7.78
C VAL A 909 11.22 10.66 -6.82
N HIS A 910 12.06 11.68 -6.66
CA HIS A 910 11.96 12.66 -5.56
C HIS A 910 11.51 14.06 -5.99
N GLY A 911 11.42 14.33 -7.30
CA GLY A 911 11.13 15.67 -7.84
C GLY A 911 12.05 16.74 -7.26
N ALA A 912 11.49 17.89 -6.89
CA ALA A 912 12.26 19.04 -6.40
C ALA A 912 12.84 18.90 -4.98
N ASN A 913 12.36 17.96 -4.16
CA ASN A 913 12.85 17.80 -2.79
C ASN A 913 12.60 16.37 -2.28
N ARG A 914 13.67 15.70 -1.89
CA ARG A 914 13.64 14.37 -1.29
C ARG A 914 13.28 14.40 0.20
N LEU A 915 12.40 13.49 0.64
CA LEU A 915 12.14 13.26 2.06
C LEU A 915 13.27 12.49 2.75
N GLY A 916 13.53 12.79 4.03
CA GLY A 916 14.47 12.03 4.86
C GLY A 916 14.16 10.52 4.83
N GLY A 917 15.16 9.65 4.76
CA GLY A 917 14.98 8.19 4.72
C GLY A 917 14.58 7.57 3.38
N ASN A 918 14.01 8.32 2.42
CA ASN A 918 13.65 7.78 1.10
C ASN A 918 14.88 7.38 0.26
N SER A 919 16.06 7.97 0.47
CA SER A 919 17.26 7.64 -0.32
C SER A 919 17.76 6.21 -0.06
N LEU A 920 17.77 5.75 1.19
CA LEU A 920 18.15 4.36 1.49
C LEU A 920 17.11 3.38 0.94
N LEU A 921 15.83 3.74 1.04
CA LEU A 921 14.74 2.93 0.51
C LEU A 921 14.84 2.77 -1.00
N GLU A 922 15.07 3.85 -1.73
CA GLU A 922 15.27 3.85 -3.17
C GLU A 922 16.46 2.98 -3.58
N CYS A 923 17.58 3.05 -2.85
CA CYS A 923 18.74 2.20 -3.10
C CYS A 923 18.37 0.71 -3.06
N VAL A 924 17.63 0.28 -2.02
CA VAL A 924 17.24 -1.13 -1.88
C VAL A 924 16.20 -1.51 -2.92
N VAL A 925 15.14 -0.71 -3.10
CA VAL A 925 14.03 -1.04 -4.01
C VAL A 925 14.52 -1.10 -5.45
N PHE A 926 15.11 -0.03 -5.97
CA PHE A 926 15.52 0.02 -7.38
C PHE A 926 16.82 -0.73 -7.63
N GLY A 927 17.70 -0.86 -6.64
CA GLY A 927 18.88 -1.73 -6.75
C GLY A 927 18.48 -3.18 -7.00
N ARG A 928 17.56 -3.72 -6.18
CA ARG A 928 17.04 -5.08 -6.37
C ARG A 928 16.33 -5.23 -7.73
N ILE A 929 15.44 -4.31 -8.08
CA ILE A 929 14.75 -4.33 -9.38
C ILE A 929 15.76 -4.36 -10.55
N ALA A 930 16.77 -3.48 -10.54
CA ALA A 930 17.78 -3.44 -11.58
C ALA A 930 18.62 -4.74 -11.62
N GLY A 931 18.96 -5.30 -10.46
CA GLY A 931 19.69 -6.57 -10.34
C GLY A 931 18.94 -7.74 -10.97
N GLU A 932 17.67 -7.93 -10.61
CA GLU A 932 16.82 -8.98 -11.19
C GLU A 932 16.70 -8.81 -12.72
N ARG A 933 16.46 -7.58 -13.19
CA ARG A 933 16.27 -7.27 -14.61
C ARG A 933 17.54 -7.42 -15.46
N ALA A 934 18.70 -7.11 -14.88
CA ALA A 934 19.98 -7.32 -15.53
C ALA A 934 20.35 -8.81 -15.60
N ALA A 935 20.00 -9.60 -14.59
CA ALA A 935 20.26 -11.04 -14.58
C ALA A 935 19.49 -11.80 -15.66
N THR A 936 18.29 -11.33 -16.04
CA THR A 936 17.48 -11.94 -17.10
C THR A 936 17.76 -11.39 -18.51
N ILE A 937 18.87 -10.67 -18.72
CA ILE A 937 19.22 -10.07 -20.02
C ILE A 937 19.45 -11.11 -21.13
N ARG A 938 19.94 -12.32 -20.78
CA ARG A 938 20.21 -13.44 -21.70
C ARG A 938 19.01 -14.36 -21.92
N GLN A 939 17.81 -13.90 -21.61
CA GLN A 939 16.60 -14.62 -22.03
C GLN A 939 16.63 -14.82 -23.55
N PRO A 940 16.25 -16.01 -24.04
CA PRO A 940 16.26 -16.29 -25.47
C PRO A 940 15.51 -15.18 -26.23
N LYS A 941 16.08 -14.73 -27.36
CA LYS A 941 15.43 -13.76 -28.26
C LYS A 941 14.24 -14.37 -29.02
N THR A 942 13.63 -15.43 -28.48
CA THR A 942 12.38 -16.00 -28.96
C THR A 942 11.21 -15.14 -28.46
N SER A 943 10.18 -15.06 -29.29
CA SER A 943 8.88 -14.47 -28.97
C SER A 943 8.32 -15.07 -27.67
N LEU A 944 8.02 -14.26 -26.65
CA LEU A 944 7.55 -14.79 -25.36
C LEU A 944 6.24 -15.58 -25.48
N PHE A 945 5.32 -15.13 -26.33
CA PHE A 945 3.98 -15.71 -26.43
C PHE A 945 3.76 -16.64 -27.63
N VAL A 946 4.72 -16.76 -28.54
CA VAL A 946 4.55 -17.49 -29.80
C VAL A 946 5.75 -18.40 -30.05
N ASP A 947 5.52 -19.69 -30.17
CA ASP A 947 6.55 -20.60 -30.66
C ASP A 947 6.60 -20.50 -32.20
N LYS A 948 7.61 -19.80 -32.71
CA LYS A 948 7.81 -19.62 -34.17
C LYS A 948 8.09 -20.94 -34.89
N ALA A 949 8.56 -21.98 -34.20
CA ALA A 949 8.81 -23.28 -34.83
C ALA A 949 7.51 -24.02 -35.15
N HIS A 950 6.42 -23.73 -34.42
CA HIS A 950 5.17 -24.49 -34.49
C HIS A 950 3.94 -23.62 -34.80
N GLU A 951 4.11 -22.30 -34.97
CA GLU A 951 3.02 -21.32 -35.18
C GLU A 951 1.90 -21.41 -34.13
N THR A 952 2.20 -21.98 -32.96
CA THR A 952 1.24 -22.14 -31.86
C THR A 952 1.48 -21.08 -30.79
N SER A 953 0.38 -20.61 -30.17
CA SER A 953 0.47 -19.80 -28.95
C SER A 953 1.20 -20.61 -27.89
N ALA A 954 2.20 -20.00 -27.25
CA ALA A 954 2.71 -20.50 -25.98
C ALA A 954 1.54 -20.66 -24.99
N GLY A 955 1.73 -21.50 -23.98
CA GLY A 955 0.77 -21.63 -22.88
C GLY A 955 0.58 -20.30 -22.13
N TRP A 956 -0.02 -20.38 -20.95
CA TRP A 956 -0.10 -19.22 -20.07
C TRP A 956 1.27 -18.90 -19.49
N VAL A 957 1.70 -17.64 -19.60
CA VAL A 957 3.02 -17.16 -19.19
C VAL A 957 2.89 -16.17 -18.02
N PRO A 958 3.65 -16.32 -16.92
CA PRO A 958 3.66 -15.34 -15.84
C PRO A 958 4.33 -14.04 -16.28
N CYS A 959 3.64 -12.91 -16.13
CA CYS A 959 4.17 -11.58 -16.42
C CYS A 959 4.06 -10.71 -15.17
N VAL A 960 5.16 -10.01 -14.83
CA VAL A 960 5.24 -9.14 -13.66
C VAL A 960 4.68 -7.77 -14.03
N LEU A 961 3.70 -7.27 -13.28
CA LEU A 961 3.20 -5.91 -13.40
C LEU A 961 4.35 -4.94 -13.08
N ARG A 962 4.79 -4.20 -14.10
CA ARG A 962 5.85 -3.20 -13.98
C ARG A 962 5.30 -1.94 -13.34
N GLU A 963 4.24 -1.40 -13.92
CA GLU A 963 3.67 -0.13 -13.50
C GLU A 963 2.22 0.02 -13.97
N THR A 964 1.48 0.86 -13.26
CA THR A 964 0.17 1.34 -13.67
C THR A 964 0.27 2.86 -13.81
N ARG A 965 -0.04 3.37 -14.99
CA ARG A 965 0.01 4.80 -15.29
C ARG A 965 -1.40 5.37 -15.14
N ASN A 966 -1.60 6.15 -14.08
CA ASN A 966 -2.84 6.86 -13.83
C ASN A 966 -2.78 8.26 -14.48
N THR A 967 -3.96 8.88 -14.52
CA THR A 967 -4.34 10.08 -15.27
C THR A 967 -3.53 11.35 -15.02
N ASP A 968 -2.95 11.87 -16.10
CA ASP A 968 -2.86 13.31 -16.43
C ASP A 968 -3.66 13.56 -17.72
N PHE A 969 -5.01 13.54 -17.68
CA PHE A 969 -5.91 13.73 -18.87
C PHE A 969 -5.65 12.82 -20.10
N LYS A 970 -4.65 11.95 -20.04
CA LYS A 970 -4.04 11.29 -21.20
C LYS A 970 -4.68 9.95 -21.52
N TYR A 971 -5.31 9.30 -20.55
CA TYR A 971 -5.74 7.90 -20.68
C TYR A 971 -7.24 7.69 -20.47
N GLY A 972 -8.05 8.75 -20.35
CA GLY A 972 -9.49 8.68 -20.08
C GLY A 972 -9.85 8.34 -18.63
N LYS A 973 -11.13 8.53 -18.29
CA LYS A 973 -11.74 8.30 -16.98
C LYS A 973 -12.04 6.83 -16.77
N ASN A 974 -11.73 6.34 -15.58
CA ASN A 974 -11.81 4.91 -15.21
C ASN A 974 -10.96 4.00 -16.11
N THR A 975 -10.01 4.54 -16.86
CA THR A 975 -9.09 3.78 -17.71
C THR A 975 -7.65 4.02 -17.28
N ARG A 976 -6.81 2.99 -17.41
CA ARG A 976 -5.38 3.07 -17.07
C ARG A 976 -4.57 2.26 -18.05
N GLU A 977 -3.39 2.76 -18.38
CA GLU A 977 -2.38 1.95 -19.05
C GLU A 977 -1.66 1.08 -18.02
N ILE A 978 -1.72 -0.23 -18.21
CA ILE A 978 -1.03 -1.22 -17.38
C ILE A 978 0.12 -1.79 -18.20
N ARG A 979 1.33 -1.78 -17.64
CA ARG A 979 2.52 -2.33 -18.32
C ARG A 979 3.11 -3.50 -17.55
N PHE A 980 3.41 -4.58 -18.24
CA PHE A 980 4.05 -5.77 -17.70
C PHE A 980 5.46 -5.91 -18.24
N ASN A 981 6.37 -6.37 -17.39
CA ASN A 981 7.68 -6.84 -17.82
C ASN A 981 7.55 -8.16 -18.55
N LEU A 982 8.21 -8.26 -19.71
CA LEU A 982 8.57 -9.53 -20.30
C LEU A 982 9.73 -10.15 -19.50
N HIS A 983 9.95 -11.46 -19.62
CA HIS A 983 10.94 -12.16 -18.79
C HIS A 983 12.33 -11.57 -18.95
N GLY A 984 12.75 -11.30 -20.19
CA GLY A 984 13.98 -10.57 -20.51
C GLY A 984 13.73 -9.12 -20.89
N SER A 985 14.69 -8.25 -20.60
CA SER A 985 14.66 -6.83 -21.01
C SER A 985 14.89 -6.61 -22.51
N LEU A 986 15.50 -7.58 -23.21
CA LEU A 986 15.67 -7.54 -24.68
C LEU A 986 14.65 -8.40 -25.43
N GLN A 987 13.72 -9.04 -24.73
CA GLN A 987 12.73 -9.90 -25.34
C GLN A 987 11.59 -9.07 -25.95
N SER A 988 11.09 -9.45 -27.12
CA SER A 988 9.87 -8.89 -27.71
C SER A 988 8.65 -9.75 -27.37
N SER A 989 7.44 -9.19 -27.43
CA SER A 989 6.21 -9.98 -27.19
C SER A 989 6.04 -11.13 -28.18
N GLY A 990 6.49 -10.93 -29.42
CA GLY A 990 6.34 -11.89 -30.50
C GLY A 990 4.98 -11.88 -31.21
N LEU A 991 4.08 -10.98 -30.80
CA LEU A 991 2.80 -10.74 -31.44
C LEU A 991 2.99 -10.04 -32.80
N GLU A 992 2.07 -10.21 -33.73
CA GLU A 992 1.94 -9.36 -34.91
C GLU A 992 1.05 -8.13 -34.60
N VAL A 993 1.14 -7.08 -35.41
CA VAL A 993 0.35 -5.86 -35.19
C VAL A 993 -1.13 -6.16 -35.36
N GLY A 994 -1.90 -5.87 -34.31
CA GLY A 994 -3.34 -6.13 -34.25
C GLY A 994 -3.72 -7.38 -33.46
N GLN A 995 -2.80 -8.26 -33.09
CA GLN A 995 -3.11 -9.38 -32.21
C GLN A 995 -3.39 -8.89 -30.79
N TYR A 996 -4.20 -9.66 -30.05
CA TYR A 996 -4.55 -9.36 -28.66
C TYR A 996 -4.05 -10.43 -27.68
N VAL A 997 -4.15 -10.14 -26.39
CA VAL A 997 -3.76 -11.05 -25.32
C VAL A 997 -4.93 -11.37 -24.39
N ALA A 998 -4.94 -12.57 -23.83
CA ALA A 998 -5.76 -12.89 -22.68
C ALA A 998 -4.92 -12.69 -21.41
N LEU A 999 -5.51 -12.07 -20.39
CA LEU A 999 -4.95 -11.91 -19.06
C LEU A 999 -5.82 -12.69 -18.08
N ARG A 1000 -5.22 -13.49 -17.21
CA ARG A 1000 -5.95 -14.16 -16.12
C ARG A 1000 -5.20 -14.03 -14.79
N GLY A 1001 -5.95 -14.07 -13.71
CA GLY A 1001 -5.40 -14.21 -12.37
C GLY A 1001 -6.45 -14.72 -11.39
N GLU A 1002 -6.03 -14.94 -10.17
CA GLU A 1002 -6.87 -15.47 -9.11
C GLU A 1002 -7.24 -14.36 -8.13
N LEU A 1003 -8.51 -14.29 -7.79
CA LEU A 1003 -9.04 -13.48 -6.69
C LEU A 1003 -10.01 -14.36 -5.92
N ASP A 1004 -9.74 -14.58 -4.64
CA ASP A 1004 -10.67 -15.27 -3.73
C ASP A 1004 -11.02 -16.70 -4.17
N GLY A 1005 -10.08 -17.42 -4.79
CA GLY A 1005 -10.29 -18.76 -5.35
C GLY A 1005 -10.98 -18.78 -6.72
N GLU A 1006 -11.44 -17.63 -7.22
CA GLU A 1006 -11.99 -17.49 -8.55
C GLU A 1006 -10.91 -17.09 -9.55
N THR A 1007 -10.89 -17.77 -10.71
CA THR A 1007 -10.06 -17.35 -11.85
C THR A 1007 -10.80 -16.31 -12.66
N LEU A 1008 -10.31 -15.07 -12.66
CA LEU A 1008 -10.84 -13.98 -13.47
C LEU A 1008 -10.00 -13.80 -14.72
N GLN A 1009 -10.65 -13.63 -15.87
CA GLN A 1009 -10.01 -13.46 -17.17
C GLN A 1009 -10.58 -12.27 -17.94
N GLY A 1010 -9.73 -11.60 -18.73
CA GLY A 1010 -10.14 -10.60 -19.71
C GLY A 1010 -9.24 -10.60 -20.94
N PHE A 1011 -9.69 -9.93 -21.99
CA PHE A 1011 -9.01 -9.85 -23.29
C PHE A 1011 -8.66 -8.41 -23.59
N PHE A 1012 -7.42 -8.17 -24.03
CA PHE A 1012 -6.89 -6.83 -24.17
C PHE A 1012 -6.00 -6.73 -25.41
N SER A 1013 -6.19 -5.68 -26.19
CA SER A 1013 -5.25 -5.32 -27.25
C SER A 1013 -4.06 -4.57 -26.64
N PRO A 1014 -2.82 -4.95 -26.98
CA PRO A 1014 -1.65 -4.18 -26.56
C PRO A 1014 -1.65 -2.78 -27.18
N VAL A 1015 -1.11 -1.82 -26.44
CA VAL A 1015 -0.78 -0.46 -26.93
C VAL A 1015 0.69 -0.33 -27.31
N THR A 1016 1.53 -1.28 -26.87
CA THR A 1016 2.95 -1.43 -27.24
C THR A 1016 3.11 -2.04 -28.61
N ARG A 1017 4.13 -1.62 -29.37
CA ARG A 1017 4.46 -2.26 -30.64
C ARG A 1017 4.98 -3.69 -30.39
N PRO A 1018 4.76 -4.63 -31.31
CA PRO A 1018 5.41 -5.94 -31.29
C PRO A 1018 6.91 -5.94 -30.98
N GLY A 1019 7.63 -4.98 -31.58
CA GLY A 1019 9.09 -4.84 -31.44
C GLY A 1019 9.55 -4.03 -30.23
N ASP A 1020 8.64 -3.55 -29.37
CA ASP A 1020 9.05 -2.90 -28.12
C ASP A 1020 9.65 -3.95 -27.18
N GLU A 1021 10.92 -3.78 -26.81
CA GLU A 1021 11.69 -4.74 -26.01
C GLU A 1021 11.38 -4.61 -24.51
N GLY A 1022 11.28 -5.75 -23.82
CA GLY A 1022 11.19 -5.86 -22.37
C GLY A 1022 9.83 -5.56 -21.75
N VAL A 1023 8.85 -5.10 -22.52
CA VAL A 1023 7.57 -4.62 -22.00
C VAL A 1023 6.39 -4.95 -22.92
N ILE A 1024 5.24 -5.22 -22.32
CA ILE A 1024 3.94 -5.20 -22.99
C ILE A 1024 2.97 -4.31 -22.21
N GLY A 1025 2.32 -3.38 -22.91
CA GLY A 1025 1.35 -2.45 -22.32
C GLY A 1025 -0.05 -2.72 -22.85
N ILE A 1026 -1.06 -2.63 -21.98
CA ILE A 1026 -2.48 -2.75 -22.33
C ILE A 1026 -3.29 -1.59 -21.72
N LEU A 1027 -4.41 -1.24 -22.34
CA LEU A 1027 -5.37 -0.28 -21.80
C LEU A 1027 -6.53 -1.02 -21.15
N CYS A 1028 -6.79 -0.77 -19.88
CA CYS A 1028 -7.85 -1.44 -19.13
C CYS A 1028 -8.87 -0.43 -18.58
N ARG A 1029 -10.15 -0.82 -18.53
CA ARG A 1029 -11.17 -0.14 -17.69
C ARG A 1029 -11.16 -0.72 -16.28
N PHE A 1030 -11.35 0.16 -15.29
CA PHE A 1030 -11.41 -0.11 -13.86
C PHE A 1030 -12.81 0.14 -13.29
N ASP A 1031 -13.83 0.00 -14.14
CA ASP A 1031 -15.25 0.02 -13.79
C ASP A 1031 -15.95 -1.22 -14.37
N GLU A 1032 -17.24 -1.39 -14.08
CA GLU A 1032 -18.03 -2.56 -14.48
C GLU A 1032 -18.03 -2.83 -15.99
N ARG A 1033 -17.82 -1.79 -16.81
CA ARG A 1033 -17.71 -1.88 -18.27
C ARG A 1033 -16.43 -2.61 -18.73
N GLY A 1034 -15.45 -2.80 -17.83
CA GLY A 1034 -14.23 -3.56 -18.08
C GLY A 1034 -14.38 -5.08 -18.00
N GLY A 1035 -15.56 -5.59 -17.65
CA GLY A 1035 -15.82 -7.03 -17.48
C GLY A 1035 -15.19 -7.63 -16.22
N PRO A 1036 -15.47 -8.90 -15.87
CA PRO A 1036 -15.21 -9.46 -14.54
C PRO A 1036 -13.79 -9.26 -13.98
N ILE A 1037 -12.78 -9.24 -14.85
CA ILE A 1037 -11.37 -9.04 -14.46
C ILE A 1037 -11.08 -7.67 -13.81
N TYR A 1038 -11.90 -6.63 -14.01
CA TYR A 1038 -11.67 -5.33 -13.36
C TYR A 1038 -11.63 -5.48 -11.82
N LYS A 1039 -12.39 -6.44 -11.28
CA LYS A 1039 -12.43 -6.78 -9.85
C LYS A 1039 -11.06 -7.22 -9.32
N LEU A 1040 -10.24 -7.87 -10.15
CA LEU A 1040 -8.86 -8.24 -9.83
C LEU A 1040 -7.90 -7.06 -10.05
N LEU A 1041 -8.03 -6.34 -11.16
CA LEU A 1041 -7.09 -5.29 -11.57
C LEU A 1041 -7.00 -4.13 -10.57
N GLN A 1042 -8.05 -3.86 -9.80
CA GLN A 1042 -8.00 -2.83 -8.75
C GLN A 1042 -7.07 -3.18 -7.57
N TYR A 1043 -6.76 -4.46 -7.36
CA TYR A 1043 -5.98 -4.95 -6.23
C TYR A 1043 -4.50 -5.22 -6.55
N ILE A 1044 -4.16 -5.44 -7.82
CA ILE A 1044 -2.75 -5.62 -8.22
C ILE A 1044 -1.93 -4.36 -7.98
N ARG A 1045 -0.63 -4.53 -7.75
CA ARG A 1045 0.35 -3.46 -7.49
C ARG A 1045 1.64 -3.74 -8.28
N PRO A 1046 2.52 -2.75 -8.50
CA PRO A 1046 3.84 -3.03 -9.08
C PRO A 1046 4.54 -4.21 -8.40
N GLY A 1047 4.92 -5.22 -9.18
CA GLY A 1047 5.44 -6.50 -8.70
C GLY A 1047 4.42 -7.64 -8.63
N SER A 1048 3.12 -7.38 -8.76
CA SER A 1048 2.11 -8.45 -8.87
C SER A 1048 2.31 -9.24 -10.16
N VAL A 1049 2.12 -10.55 -10.12
CA VAL A 1049 2.23 -11.45 -11.27
C VAL A 1049 0.86 -11.89 -11.74
N LEU A 1050 0.60 -11.72 -13.03
CA LEU A 1050 -0.58 -12.24 -13.72
C LEU A 1050 -0.16 -13.16 -14.86
N GLN A 1051 -1.07 -14.04 -15.27
CA GLN A 1051 -0.83 -14.96 -16.37
C GLN A 1051 -1.33 -14.34 -17.67
N MET A 1052 -0.51 -14.37 -18.72
CA MET A 1052 -0.82 -13.79 -20.02
C MET A 1052 -0.65 -14.82 -21.14
N LYS A 1053 -1.47 -14.75 -22.18
CA LYS A 1053 -1.42 -15.63 -23.34
C LYS A 1053 -1.69 -14.84 -24.63
N ALA A 1054 -0.95 -15.14 -25.70
CA ALA A 1054 -1.27 -14.61 -27.03
C ALA A 1054 -2.59 -15.19 -27.55
N MET A 1055 -3.36 -14.36 -28.24
CA MET A 1055 -4.58 -14.76 -28.91
C MET A 1055 -4.47 -14.50 -30.42
N GLY A 1056 -5.50 -14.95 -31.16
CA GLY A 1056 -5.64 -14.67 -32.59
C GLY A 1056 -5.88 -13.18 -32.88
N GLY A 1057 -6.45 -12.88 -34.03
CA GLY A 1057 -6.84 -11.52 -34.40
C GLY A 1057 -6.15 -10.96 -35.63
N LEU A 1058 -6.23 -9.63 -35.77
CA LEU A 1058 -5.67 -8.85 -36.88
C LEU A 1058 -4.15 -9.04 -37.00
N ARG A 1059 -3.67 -9.16 -38.24
CA ARG A 1059 -2.25 -9.32 -38.57
C ARG A 1059 -1.86 -8.38 -39.70
N ILE A 1060 -1.39 -7.18 -39.35
CA ILE A 1060 -0.80 -6.24 -40.30
C ILE A 1060 0.71 -6.42 -40.29
N LYS A 1061 1.30 -6.68 -41.46
CA LYS A 1061 2.74 -6.74 -41.63
C LYS A 1061 3.24 -5.37 -42.04
N PHE A 1062 4.21 -4.85 -41.29
CA PHE A 1062 4.95 -3.64 -41.64
C PHE A 1062 6.34 -4.08 -42.09
N SER A 1063 6.75 -3.60 -43.27
CA SER A 1063 8.04 -3.94 -43.86
C SER A 1063 8.72 -2.69 -44.42
N ASP A 1064 9.90 -2.90 -44.99
CA ASP A 1064 10.64 -1.86 -45.69
C ASP A 1064 10.03 -1.48 -47.06
N GLU A 1065 8.96 -2.16 -47.47
CA GLU A 1065 8.22 -1.91 -48.72
C GLU A 1065 6.81 -1.31 -48.48
N GLY A 1066 6.41 -1.17 -47.23
CA GLY A 1066 5.13 -0.60 -46.81
C GLY A 1066 4.36 -1.53 -45.87
N MET A 1067 3.04 -1.56 -46.03
CA MET A 1067 2.13 -2.35 -45.19
C MET A 1067 1.48 -3.44 -46.03
N GLU A 1068 1.22 -4.59 -45.42
CA GLU A 1068 0.51 -5.70 -46.04
C GLU A 1068 -0.51 -6.29 -45.06
N TYR A 1069 -1.67 -6.67 -45.59
CA TYR A 1069 -2.71 -7.39 -44.86
C TYR A 1069 -3.25 -8.51 -45.73
N ALA A 1070 -3.31 -9.75 -45.22
CA ALA A 1070 -3.81 -10.91 -45.95
C ALA A 1070 -3.22 -11.08 -47.37
N GLY A 1071 -1.91 -10.86 -47.54
CA GLY A 1071 -1.21 -10.99 -48.83
C GLY A 1071 -1.37 -9.79 -49.78
N ARG A 1072 -2.14 -8.75 -49.42
CA ARG A 1072 -2.34 -7.55 -50.25
C ARG A 1072 -1.62 -6.32 -49.70
N PRO A 1073 -1.00 -5.49 -50.55
CA PRO A 1073 -0.39 -4.23 -50.12
C PRO A 1073 -1.45 -3.23 -49.68
N ILE A 1074 -1.22 -2.58 -48.54
CA ILE A 1074 -2.05 -1.53 -47.96
C ILE A 1074 -1.26 -0.23 -47.91
N ARG A 1075 -1.90 0.87 -48.29
CA ARG A 1075 -1.37 2.23 -48.22
C ARG A 1075 -2.19 3.11 -47.26
N ARG A 1076 -3.48 2.82 -47.10
CA ARG A 1076 -4.43 3.69 -46.36
C ARG A 1076 -5.12 2.95 -45.23
N LEU A 1077 -5.07 3.49 -44.02
CA LEU A 1077 -5.67 2.92 -42.81
C LEU A 1077 -6.85 3.77 -42.31
N GLY A 1078 -8.05 3.21 -42.33
CA GLY A 1078 -9.20 3.75 -41.60
C GLY A 1078 -9.31 3.08 -40.24
N LEU A 1079 -9.40 3.84 -39.16
CA LEU A 1079 -9.47 3.30 -37.80
C LEU A 1079 -10.78 3.75 -37.18
N LEU A 1080 -11.67 2.81 -36.85
CA LEU A 1080 -12.97 3.06 -36.23
C LEU A 1080 -12.97 2.52 -34.81
N SER A 1081 -13.12 3.41 -33.84
CA SER A 1081 -12.95 3.04 -32.43
C SER A 1081 -14.08 3.54 -31.54
N ALA A 1082 -14.41 2.76 -30.51
CA ALA A 1082 -15.24 3.21 -29.39
C ALA A 1082 -14.69 2.75 -28.04
N GLY A 1083 -14.68 3.66 -27.04
CA GLY A 1083 -14.22 3.35 -25.68
C GLY A 1083 -12.76 2.86 -25.63
N THR A 1084 -12.50 1.72 -24.98
CA THR A 1084 -11.16 1.09 -24.93
C THR A 1084 -10.75 0.38 -26.21
N GLY A 1085 -11.64 0.29 -27.20
CA GLY A 1085 -11.30 -0.19 -28.55
C GLY A 1085 -10.29 0.71 -29.27
N VAL A 1086 -9.81 1.79 -28.64
CA VAL A 1086 -8.73 2.64 -29.15
C VAL A 1086 -7.36 1.98 -28.96
N ALA A 1087 -7.24 1.00 -28.06
CA ALA A 1087 -5.98 0.31 -27.77
C ALA A 1087 -5.29 -0.31 -29.01
N PRO A 1088 -5.96 -1.13 -29.85
CA PRO A 1088 -5.32 -1.63 -31.07
C PRO A 1088 -5.02 -0.50 -32.08
N MET A 1089 -5.82 0.57 -32.09
CA MET A 1089 -5.58 1.73 -32.95
C MET A 1089 -4.27 2.43 -32.58
N VAL A 1090 -4.02 2.62 -31.29
CA VAL A 1090 -2.76 3.18 -30.77
C VAL A 1090 -1.57 2.34 -31.22
N GLN A 1091 -1.65 1.01 -31.11
CA GLN A 1091 -0.58 0.13 -31.58
C GLN A 1091 -0.33 0.27 -33.09
N ILE A 1092 -1.40 0.23 -33.90
CA ILE A 1092 -1.33 0.35 -35.37
C ILE A 1092 -0.73 1.71 -35.77
N ILE A 1093 -1.20 2.80 -35.17
CA ILE A 1093 -0.72 4.16 -35.44
C ILE A 1093 0.78 4.27 -35.12
N ARG A 1094 1.23 3.70 -33.99
CA ARG A 1094 2.64 3.72 -33.60
C ARG A 1094 3.52 2.96 -34.58
N GLU A 1095 3.10 1.77 -35.03
CA GLU A 1095 3.87 1.03 -36.03
C GLU A 1095 3.86 1.72 -37.39
N TYR A 1096 2.73 2.32 -37.76
CA TYR A 1096 2.59 3.12 -38.97
C TYR A 1096 3.57 4.30 -39.00
N VAL A 1097 3.62 5.11 -37.94
CA VAL A 1097 4.53 6.26 -37.85
C VAL A 1097 5.98 5.79 -37.87
N HIS A 1098 6.30 4.71 -37.16
CA HIS A 1098 7.63 4.11 -37.17
C HIS A 1098 8.05 3.68 -38.59
N CYS A 1099 7.16 3.01 -39.32
CA CYS A 1099 7.37 2.63 -40.72
C CYS A 1099 7.60 3.87 -41.61
N ALA A 1100 6.75 4.90 -41.49
CA ALA A 1100 6.86 6.14 -42.26
C ALA A 1100 8.22 6.84 -42.01
N VAL A 1101 8.63 6.98 -40.74
CA VAL A 1101 9.94 7.57 -40.37
C VAL A 1101 11.09 6.76 -40.95
N LYS A 1102 11.01 5.42 -40.91
CA LYS A 1102 12.05 4.54 -41.45
C LYS A 1102 12.17 4.66 -42.98
N LEU A 1103 11.04 4.76 -43.68
CA LEU A 1103 11.01 4.97 -45.13
C LEU A 1103 11.59 6.33 -45.54
N ARG A 1104 11.24 7.40 -44.81
CA ARG A 1104 11.84 8.74 -45.01
C ARG A 1104 13.35 8.72 -44.85
N LYS A 1105 13.86 8.08 -43.78
CA LYS A 1105 15.31 7.93 -43.54
C LYS A 1105 16.03 7.18 -44.66
N ARG A 1106 15.31 6.40 -45.47
CA ARG A 1106 15.85 5.67 -46.64
C ARG A 1106 15.59 6.37 -47.96
N GLY A 1107 15.06 7.60 -47.95
CA GLY A 1107 14.77 8.38 -49.16
C GLY A 1107 13.54 7.90 -49.95
N ARG A 1108 12.64 7.13 -49.34
CA ARG A 1108 11.43 6.59 -49.98
C ARG A 1108 10.21 7.51 -49.83
N GLU A 1109 10.37 8.80 -50.12
CA GLU A 1109 9.28 9.78 -50.06
C GLU A 1109 8.13 9.44 -51.05
N ASP A 1110 8.44 8.71 -52.13
CA ASP A 1110 7.46 8.19 -53.09
C ASP A 1110 6.41 7.28 -52.43
N LEU A 1111 6.85 6.44 -51.49
CA LEU A 1111 5.96 5.55 -50.75
C LEU A 1111 5.24 6.30 -49.65
N VAL A 1112 5.96 7.15 -48.91
CA VAL A 1112 5.41 7.91 -47.78
C VAL A 1112 4.26 8.81 -48.23
N ALA A 1113 4.37 9.44 -49.41
CA ALA A 1113 3.30 10.27 -49.97
C ALA A 1113 2.00 9.50 -50.28
N GLN A 1114 2.05 8.17 -50.37
CA GLN A 1114 0.87 7.31 -50.58
C GLN A 1114 0.28 6.80 -49.26
N LEU A 1115 1.00 6.94 -48.15
CA LEU A 1115 0.59 6.47 -46.84
C LEU A 1115 -0.41 7.44 -46.20
N GLY A 1116 -1.40 6.90 -45.48
CA GLY A 1116 -2.29 7.72 -44.67
C GLY A 1116 -3.04 6.91 -43.61
N ALA A 1117 -3.22 7.48 -42.42
CA ALA A 1117 -4.01 6.88 -41.34
C ALA A 1117 -5.02 7.88 -40.75
N ASN A 1118 -6.30 7.51 -40.74
CA ASN A 1118 -7.37 8.34 -40.19
C ASN A 1118 -8.12 7.61 -39.07
N LEU A 1119 -8.23 8.22 -37.89
CA LEU A 1119 -8.96 7.69 -36.73
C LEU A 1119 -10.31 8.40 -36.54
N LEU A 1120 -11.39 7.63 -36.45
CA LEU A 1120 -12.70 8.09 -36.01
C LEU A 1120 -13.00 7.47 -34.64
N TYR A 1121 -13.04 8.30 -33.60
CA TYR A 1121 -13.09 7.83 -32.21
C TYR A 1121 -14.37 8.28 -31.50
N ALA A 1122 -15.21 7.33 -31.12
CA ALA A 1122 -16.45 7.59 -30.40
C ALA A 1122 -16.33 7.34 -28.89
N ALA A 1123 -16.91 8.22 -28.07
CA ALA A 1123 -17.05 8.03 -26.63
C ALA A 1123 -18.35 8.63 -26.09
N GLU A 1124 -18.68 8.31 -24.83
CA GLU A 1124 -19.89 8.84 -24.19
C GLU A 1124 -19.69 10.31 -23.79
N GLU A 1125 -18.61 10.61 -23.06
CA GLU A 1125 -18.23 11.94 -22.57
C GLU A 1125 -16.76 12.22 -22.97
N GLU A 1126 -16.33 13.49 -22.94
CA GLU A 1126 -14.94 13.88 -23.26
C GLU A 1126 -13.93 13.16 -22.35
N ASP A 1127 -14.26 13.08 -21.06
CA ASP A 1127 -13.46 12.39 -20.06
C ASP A 1127 -13.23 10.91 -20.36
N ASP A 1128 -14.09 10.24 -21.13
CA ASP A 1128 -13.91 8.82 -21.49
C ASP A 1128 -12.86 8.61 -22.60
N LEU A 1129 -12.41 9.67 -23.29
CA LEU A 1129 -11.46 9.56 -24.39
C LEU A 1129 -10.04 9.30 -23.89
N ALA A 1130 -9.45 8.18 -24.30
CA ALA A 1130 -8.06 7.85 -24.03
C ALA A 1130 -7.14 8.26 -25.20
N PHE A 1131 -5.92 8.67 -24.88
CA PHE A 1131 -4.84 9.03 -25.82
C PHE A 1131 -5.05 10.27 -26.69
N VAL A 1132 -6.12 11.06 -26.49
CA VAL A 1132 -6.40 12.25 -27.34
C VAL A 1132 -5.23 13.22 -27.38
N LYS A 1133 -4.65 13.57 -26.24
CA LYS A 1133 -3.46 14.44 -26.20
C LYS A 1133 -2.26 13.87 -26.97
N CYS A 1134 -2.13 12.54 -27.02
CA CYS A 1134 -1.11 11.90 -27.83
C CYS A 1134 -1.40 11.98 -29.32
N PHE A 1135 -2.68 11.98 -29.71
CA PHE A 1135 -3.12 12.14 -31.09
C PHE A 1135 -2.94 13.58 -31.56
N GLU A 1136 -3.18 14.57 -30.70
CA GLU A 1136 -2.84 15.98 -30.93
C GLU A 1136 -1.33 16.14 -31.20
N ASP A 1137 -0.49 15.67 -30.28
CA ASP A 1137 0.98 15.71 -30.43
C ASP A 1137 1.45 15.00 -31.71
N LEU A 1138 0.74 13.94 -32.11
CA LEU A 1138 1.04 13.20 -33.33
C LEU A 1138 0.67 14.00 -34.58
N CYS A 1139 -0.52 14.60 -34.60
CA CYS A 1139 -0.96 15.45 -35.70
C CYS A 1139 -0.05 16.68 -35.86
N ASP A 1140 0.42 17.27 -34.76
CA ASP A 1140 1.36 18.40 -34.82
C ASP A 1140 2.71 18.01 -35.42
N LYS A 1141 3.22 16.82 -35.06
CA LYS A 1141 4.50 16.31 -35.57
C LYS A 1141 4.41 15.74 -36.99
N PHE A 1142 3.28 15.13 -37.34
CA PHE A 1142 3.08 14.39 -38.58
C PHE A 1142 1.74 14.76 -39.26
N PRO A 1143 1.51 16.03 -39.62
CA PRO A 1143 0.21 16.56 -40.04
C PRO A 1143 -0.33 15.98 -41.36
N GLN A 1144 0.56 15.40 -42.17
CA GLN A 1144 0.20 14.76 -43.44
C GLN A 1144 -0.01 13.24 -43.30
N ASP A 1145 0.48 12.64 -42.22
CA ASP A 1145 0.51 11.18 -42.07
C ASP A 1145 -0.67 10.65 -41.25
N PHE A 1146 -1.16 11.43 -40.29
CA PHE A 1146 -2.20 11.01 -39.36
C PHE A 1146 -3.23 12.12 -39.10
N ARG A 1147 -4.51 11.73 -39.07
CA ARG A 1147 -5.63 12.58 -38.65
C ARG A 1147 -6.54 11.83 -37.71
N TYR A 1148 -7.18 12.53 -36.79
CA TYR A 1148 -8.25 11.96 -35.98
C TYR A 1148 -9.49 12.88 -35.95
N TYR A 1149 -10.63 12.30 -35.61
CA TYR A 1149 -11.89 13.01 -35.37
C TYR A 1149 -12.69 12.27 -34.30
N CYS A 1150 -13.13 13.00 -33.29
CA CYS A 1150 -13.86 12.51 -32.13
C CYS A 1150 -15.36 12.78 -32.26
N ILE A 1151 -16.16 11.83 -31.75
CA ILE A 1151 -17.62 11.93 -31.72
C ILE A 1151 -18.09 11.60 -30.31
N LEU A 1152 -18.82 12.53 -29.69
CA LEU A 1152 -19.30 12.39 -28.32
C LEU A 1152 -20.82 12.29 -28.25
N ASN A 1153 -21.32 11.36 -27.44
CA ASN A 1153 -22.76 11.24 -27.19
C ASN A 1153 -23.28 12.38 -26.29
N LYS A 1154 -22.50 12.72 -25.26
CA LYS A 1154 -22.74 13.82 -24.30
C LYS A 1154 -21.57 14.81 -24.36
N PRO A 1155 -21.52 15.66 -25.39
CA PRO A 1155 -20.44 16.63 -25.52
C PRO A 1155 -20.49 17.70 -24.42
N PRO A 1156 -19.34 18.20 -23.94
CA PRO A 1156 -19.28 19.36 -23.07
C PRO A 1156 -19.70 20.64 -23.81
N LEU A 1157 -19.99 21.70 -23.06
CA LEU A 1157 -20.28 23.02 -23.63
C LEU A 1157 -19.06 23.51 -24.43
N GLY A 1158 -19.26 23.86 -25.70
CA GLY A 1158 -18.19 24.36 -26.58
C GLY A 1158 -17.51 23.29 -27.45
N TRP A 1159 -17.95 22.02 -27.39
CA TRP A 1159 -17.47 20.96 -28.29
C TRP A 1159 -17.75 21.30 -29.76
N THR A 1160 -16.72 21.20 -30.61
CA THR A 1160 -16.78 21.57 -32.03
C THR A 1160 -16.79 20.40 -33.00
N GLU A 1161 -16.59 19.17 -32.51
CA GLU A 1161 -16.51 17.96 -33.36
C GLU A 1161 -17.86 17.22 -33.42
N GLY A 1162 -17.85 15.90 -33.66
CA GLY A 1162 -19.07 15.14 -33.92
C GLY A 1162 -19.92 14.96 -32.67
N VAL A 1163 -21.25 14.92 -32.87
CA VAL A 1163 -22.24 14.71 -31.79
C VAL A 1163 -23.12 13.49 -32.08
N GLY A 1164 -23.29 12.64 -31.07
CA GLY A 1164 -24.08 11.41 -31.11
C GLY A 1164 -23.26 10.18 -31.47
N PHE A 1165 -23.73 9.42 -32.45
CA PHE A 1165 -23.08 8.19 -32.92
C PHE A 1165 -22.38 8.40 -34.27
N ILE A 1166 -21.44 7.50 -34.62
CA ILE A 1166 -20.82 7.48 -35.95
C ILE A 1166 -21.90 7.24 -37.02
N LYS A 1167 -22.03 8.18 -37.97
CA LYS A 1167 -22.98 8.12 -39.10
C LYS A 1167 -22.25 7.81 -40.42
N PRO A 1168 -22.97 7.36 -41.46
CA PRO A 1168 -22.38 7.17 -42.79
C PRO A 1168 -21.70 8.42 -43.35
N SER A 1169 -22.21 9.63 -43.04
CA SER A 1169 -21.60 10.90 -43.43
C SER A 1169 -20.24 11.14 -42.77
N ASN A 1170 -20.07 10.72 -41.52
CA ASN A 1170 -18.78 10.82 -40.82
C ASN A 1170 -17.74 9.91 -41.50
N ILE A 1171 -18.11 8.67 -41.85
CA ILE A 1171 -17.22 7.75 -42.55
C ILE A 1171 -16.80 8.31 -43.91
N ARG A 1172 -17.75 8.85 -44.69
CA ARG A 1172 -17.45 9.48 -46.00
C ARG A 1172 -16.50 10.69 -45.89
N SER A 1173 -16.51 11.39 -44.76
CA SER A 1173 -15.76 12.65 -44.58
C SER A 1173 -14.41 12.45 -43.91
N HIS A 1174 -14.28 11.45 -43.04
CA HIS A 1174 -13.11 11.27 -42.18
C HIS A 1174 -12.37 9.95 -42.43
N VAL A 1175 -12.93 9.01 -43.18
CA VAL A 1175 -12.23 7.79 -43.63
C VAL A 1175 -11.98 7.89 -45.13
N PHE A 1176 -10.97 7.17 -45.65
CA PHE A 1176 -10.68 7.12 -47.08
C PHE A 1176 -11.89 6.58 -47.86
N PHE A 1177 -12.46 7.41 -48.74
CA PHE A 1177 -13.66 7.12 -49.54
C PHE A 1177 -13.55 7.76 -50.93
N PRO A 1178 -14.05 7.13 -52.02
CA PRO A 1178 -14.74 5.84 -52.11
C PRO A 1178 -13.82 4.63 -51.84
N PRO A 1179 -14.38 3.40 -51.67
CA PRO A 1179 -13.57 2.22 -51.40
C PRO A 1179 -12.51 1.92 -52.48
N ALA A 1180 -11.32 1.53 -52.05
CA ALA A 1180 -10.18 1.19 -52.91
C ALA A 1180 -9.40 -0.04 -52.40
N ASP A 1181 -8.68 -0.72 -53.29
CA ASP A 1181 -8.03 -2.01 -53.01
C ASP A 1181 -6.80 -1.95 -52.10
N ASP A 1182 -6.21 -0.78 -51.94
CA ASP A 1182 -5.03 -0.48 -51.10
C ASP A 1182 -5.41 0.04 -49.70
N GLN A 1183 -6.69 -0.03 -49.31
CA GLN A 1183 -7.14 0.46 -48.00
C GLN A 1183 -7.49 -0.70 -47.04
N LEU A 1184 -7.32 -0.49 -45.74
CA LEU A 1184 -7.82 -1.36 -44.68
C LEU A 1184 -8.52 -0.52 -43.61
N ILE A 1185 -9.75 -0.89 -43.26
CA ILE A 1185 -10.49 -0.31 -42.13
C ILE A 1185 -10.46 -1.28 -40.94
N VAL A 1186 -9.97 -0.83 -39.80
CA VAL A 1186 -9.94 -1.62 -38.56
C VAL A 1186 -11.01 -1.09 -37.61
N ILE A 1187 -11.82 -1.98 -37.06
CA ILE A 1187 -12.96 -1.65 -36.19
C ILE A 1187 -12.77 -2.33 -34.85
N CYS A 1188 -12.77 -1.58 -33.76
CA CYS A 1188 -12.72 -2.16 -32.41
C CYS A 1188 -13.56 -1.33 -31.42
N GLY A 1189 -14.37 -2.01 -30.62
CA GLY A 1189 -15.17 -1.40 -29.57
C GLY A 1189 -16.13 -2.40 -28.94
N PRO A 1190 -17.20 -1.95 -28.27
CA PRO A 1190 -18.24 -2.85 -27.80
C PRO A 1190 -18.85 -3.68 -28.95
N PRO A 1191 -19.24 -4.96 -28.74
CA PRO A 1191 -19.77 -5.82 -29.81
C PRO A 1191 -20.97 -5.26 -30.58
N ILE A 1192 -21.75 -4.36 -29.96
CA ILE A 1192 -22.85 -3.65 -30.63
C ILE A 1192 -22.32 -2.60 -31.61
N PHE A 1193 -21.29 -1.85 -31.21
CA PHE A 1193 -20.64 -0.84 -32.05
C PHE A 1193 -20.05 -1.48 -33.31
N GLU A 1194 -19.29 -2.57 -33.16
CA GLU A 1194 -18.65 -3.23 -34.28
C GLU A 1194 -19.66 -3.76 -35.31
N ARG A 1195 -20.73 -4.44 -34.85
CA ARG A 1195 -21.82 -4.90 -35.72
C ARG A 1195 -22.48 -3.78 -36.52
N ILE A 1196 -22.71 -2.61 -35.90
CA ILE A 1196 -23.28 -1.45 -36.59
C ILE A 1196 -22.30 -0.90 -37.64
N MET A 1197 -21.03 -0.78 -37.30
CA MET A 1197 -20.01 -0.29 -38.24
C MET A 1197 -19.81 -1.22 -39.43
N VAL A 1198 -19.77 -2.54 -39.21
CA VAL A 1198 -19.71 -3.55 -40.28
C VAL A 1198 -20.87 -3.38 -41.26
N ARG A 1199 -22.11 -3.31 -40.77
CA ARG A 1199 -23.29 -3.08 -41.60
C ARG A 1199 -23.20 -1.76 -42.37
N THR A 1200 -22.81 -0.69 -41.67
CA THR A 1200 -22.68 0.65 -42.27
C THR A 1200 -21.66 0.68 -43.40
N LEU A 1201 -20.52 0.00 -43.26
CA LEU A 1201 -19.50 -0.09 -44.30
C LEU A 1201 -20.00 -0.87 -45.51
N LEU A 1202 -20.71 -1.99 -45.32
CA LEU A 1202 -21.32 -2.74 -46.42
C LEU A 1202 -22.34 -1.88 -47.18
N ASP A 1203 -23.19 -1.13 -46.47
CA ASP A 1203 -24.17 -0.21 -47.08
C ASP A 1203 -23.49 0.94 -47.85
N LEU A 1204 -22.26 1.31 -47.47
CA LEU A 1204 -21.44 2.32 -48.16
C LEU A 1204 -20.64 1.78 -49.35
N GLY A 1205 -20.78 0.49 -49.68
CA GLY A 1205 -20.11 -0.15 -50.81
C GLY A 1205 -18.72 -0.72 -50.50
N PHE A 1206 -18.31 -0.76 -49.23
CA PHE A 1206 -17.14 -1.55 -48.84
C PHE A 1206 -17.50 -3.05 -48.87
N SER A 1207 -16.47 -3.89 -48.89
CA SER A 1207 -16.60 -5.35 -48.92
C SER A 1207 -15.65 -5.95 -47.90
N ARG A 1208 -15.81 -7.24 -47.59
CA ARG A 1208 -15.05 -7.92 -46.52
C ARG A 1208 -13.53 -7.85 -46.67
N LYS A 1209 -12.98 -7.71 -47.88
CA LYS A 1209 -11.54 -7.49 -48.06
C LYS A 1209 -11.06 -6.16 -47.49
N HIS A 1210 -11.93 -5.15 -47.40
CA HIS A 1210 -11.57 -3.78 -47.05
C HIS A 1210 -11.52 -3.53 -45.54
N PHE A 1211 -12.07 -4.40 -44.70
CA PHE A 1211 -12.18 -4.11 -43.27
C PHE A 1211 -12.06 -5.36 -42.38
N TYR A 1212 -11.64 -5.14 -41.14
CA TYR A 1212 -11.54 -6.15 -40.09
C TYR A 1212 -12.22 -5.63 -38.81
N ALA A 1213 -13.08 -6.45 -38.21
CA ALA A 1213 -13.72 -6.18 -36.92
C ALA A 1213 -13.30 -7.28 -35.92
N TYR A 1214 -12.92 -6.89 -34.72
CA TYR A 1214 -12.46 -7.81 -33.67
C TYR A 1214 -13.56 -8.74 -33.15
N SER A 1215 -14.84 -8.37 -33.29
CA SER A 1215 -15.97 -9.21 -32.91
C SER A 1215 -16.46 -10.17 -34.02
N ASP A 1216 -15.93 -10.05 -35.24
CA ASP A 1216 -16.40 -10.80 -36.43
C ASP A 1216 -15.67 -12.14 -36.62
N GLU A 1217 -14.90 -12.62 -35.63
CA GLU A 1217 -14.54 -14.03 -35.62
C GLU A 1217 -15.82 -14.85 -35.36
N ASP A 1218 -16.24 -15.63 -36.37
CA ASP A 1218 -16.98 -16.87 -36.16
C ASP A 1218 -16.25 -17.64 -35.05
N GLY A 1219 -16.78 -17.58 -33.83
CA GLY A 1219 -16.08 -17.99 -32.61
C GLY A 1219 -15.70 -19.47 -32.57
N PRO A 1220 -14.90 -19.90 -31.57
CA PRO A 1220 -14.94 -21.30 -31.16
C PRO A 1220 -16.35 -21.71 -30.70
#